data_AF-A0A497GES1-F1
#
_entry.id   AF-A0A497GES1-F1
#
_cell.length_a   1.000
_cell.length_b   1.000
_cell.length_c   1.000
_cell.angle_alpha   90.00
_cell.angle_beta   90.00
_cell.angle_gamma   90.00
#
_symmetry.space_group_name_H-M   'P 1'
#
loop_
_entity.id
_entity.type
_entity.pdbx_description
1 polymer ?
#
loop_
_entity_poly.entity_id
_entity_poly.type
_entity_poly.pdbx_seq_one_letter_code
_entity_poly.pdbx_strand_id
1 'polypeptide(L)'
;GVKIFLVEGVYVNLTDYDPFTESKKKLTITPSLKVIGKSTQFESQYIFPKGYPVLVKVEEDGWKNRFSVSFPNTTISITKIVTMSRALSQIEEVEDGIIWLSDLGYPIDTELEQLGILKYLFMRSLYFLEKKDYESFRSIMNTFIKFQNQLSIKSDNLKKGLLIAFISLIVLMFGFTAVISMIFFENRKYRDIIKILFFMALFTIILSLDPSSRVSVAYMLMLLGVNIFELDYSSIIAASIVFGALAYFTYFFISFYMRPASKSAIVLAVRYLKAKKLRTVLTIFTLTLLSASTVLVVGINIESVFYEESIAWNYGFEGGVIVFDTMPRYINEIIWILKTLNVSDFSMVRVESTEYVCSGLLLDSSTRYDVQLVGINASFFKRYLNYTSYLVGTPITNNTRIINIPRQLSDTLKLGETPSIWLVAVSETSYEYLPVKQVAEDSYVGGMYDENKMLPIFNMSGEEILPKNFPTYVFISEDELPPVDYPIRAVFFAASLTEDKIDFLKRISSFLNIKVYLSNGKMYYKPTLITLKGLTSTIISVLFSSMLIMITMYGSIEYEKNDLRTIAILGGNPRDIAQQILLEGIIIGFISTFIGCFSSPLLMLLFQNSPLIANMQNSRRFYMTIDSIYISLLVGAFSSIIGSYIPAIKMKEASLFSREEKKVLSPEDLKIVQDEVVYQLPLRTSIFELNTLYRFLREEIISPKELLREEVSEDGLFRIYTSVTAPDTMPITITLRAVKKADDLLLELAIPKEYRYYMRLSETLRKVEEKILKYAEWKEKRIRYMLIRREKPKAAKPFDMLLKEAMELYQKYRQLKEKLDRLNKIRHTISPKTYKMYNERYNKDLSRLLTRIRGYSLKLEPYYEEIRKQIREISGKMEEIEVAYKLGEISENEYLEKITPLRKRIEELKITLDKISQVKSALASRR
;
A
#
# COMPACT_ATOMS: atom_id res chain seq x y z
N GLY A 1 2.24 84.51 16.41
CA GLY A 1 1.10 84.21 17.30
C GLY A 1 0.34 83.04 16.73
N VAL A 2 0.23 81.95 17.48
CA VAL A 2 -0.61 80.79 17.09
C VAL A 2 -2.07 81.18 17.35
N LYS A 3 -2.91 81.22 16.31
CA LYS A 3 -4.36 81.40 16.47
C LYS A 3 -4.95 80.07 16.96
N ILE A 4 -5.30 80.01 18.24
CA ILE A 4 -5.98 78.86 18.84
C ILE A 4 -7.48 79.03 18.60
N PHE A 5 -8.07 78.17 17.78
CA PHE A 5 -9.52 78.10 17.60
C PHE A 5 -10.09 77.08 18.57
N LEU A 6 -10.95 77.54 19.49
CA LEU A 6 -11.67 76.69 20.43
C LEU A 6 -13.00 76.30 19.79
N VAL A 7 -13.17 75.03 19.47
CA VAL A 7 -14.39 74.47 18.89
C VAL A 7 -15.08 73.62 19.95
N GLU A 8 -16.40 73.72 20.05
CA GLU A 8 -17.20 72.89 20.94
C GLU A 8 -16.96 71.39 20.63
N GLY A 9 -16.64 70.60 21.65
CA GLY A 9 -16.35 69.18 21.51
C GLY A 9 -17.60 68.32 21.74
N VAL A 10 -17.70 67.23 21.00
CA VAL A 10 -18.81 66.26 21.06
C VAL A 10 -18.25 64.91 21.46
N TYR A 11 -18.88 64.24 22.44
CA TYR A 11 -18.53 62.87 22.81
C TYR A 11 -18.98 61.88 21.74
N VAL A 12 -18.04 61.07 21.26
CA VAL A 12 -18.25 60.06 20.22
C VAL A 12 -17.71 58.73 20.74
N ASN A 13 -18.53 57.69 20.65
CA ASN A 13 -18.11 56.33 20.98
C ASN A 13 -17.70 55.63 19.69
N LEU A 14 -16.48 55.10 19.64
CA LEU A 14 -15.99 54.30 18.52
C LEU A 14 -15.94 52.83 18.95
N THR A 15 -16.61 51.94 18.21
CA THR A 15 -16.41 50.49 18.42
C THR A 15 -15.10 50.09 17.73
N ASP A 16 -14.13 49.64 18.52
CA ASP A 16 -12.75 49.38 18.06
C ASP A 16 -12.33 47.92 18.26
N TYR A 17 -13.29 47.04 18.55
CA TYR A 17 -13.08 45.61 18.71
C TYR A 17 -12.99 44.89 17.37
N ASP A 18 -12.01 43.99 17.22
CA ASP A 18 -11.90 43.06 16.10
C ASP A 18 -12.25 41.64 16.57
N PRO A 19 -13.35 41.05 16.07
CA PRO A 19 -13.74 39.70 16.47
C PRO A 19 -12.80 38.61 15.92
N PHE A 20 -11.97 38.89 14.93
CA PHE A 20 -11.04 37.89 14.37
C PHE A 20 -9.74 37.76 15.19
N THR A 21 -9.30 38.84 15.84
CA THR A 21 -8.08 38.88 16.69
C THR A 21 -8.40 38.94 18.18
N GLU A 22 -9.69 38.91 18.52
CA GLU A 22 -10.25 39.09 19.87
C GLU A 22 -9.67 40.28 20.66
N SER A 23 -9.23 41.33 19.96
CA SER A 23 -8.51 42.47 20.56
C SER A 23 -8.95 43.81 19.97
N LYS A 24 -8.65 44.89 20.69
CA LYS A 24 -8.93 46.25 20.20
C LYS A 24 -7.89 46.67 19.17
N LYS A 25 -8.36 47.26 18.07
CA LYS A 25 -7.50 47.87 17.06
C LYS A 25 -6.90 49.18 17.53
N LYS A 26 -5.66 49.42 17.12
CA LYS A 26 -5.02 50.72 17.27
C LYS A 26 -5.58 51.70 16.25
N LEU A 27 -6.18 52.78 16.76
CA LEU A 27 -6.79 53.84 15.96
C LEU A 27 -6.00 55.13 16.09
N THR A 28 -5.65 55.74 14.96
CA THR A 28 -5.10 57.10 14.90
C THR A 28 -6.19 58.06 14.44
N ILE A 29 -6.59 58.97 15.31
CA ILE A 29 -7.76 59.84 15.08
C ILE A 29 -7.38 61.31 15.22
N THR A 30 -7.56 62.08 14.15
CA THR A 30 -7.09 63.47 14.06
C THR A 30 -8.10 64.40 13.36
N PRO A 31 -8.43 65.58 13.91
CA PRO A 31 -8.17 66.06 15.27
C PRO A 31 -9.16 65.46 16.29
N SER A 32 -8.67 64.80 17.35
CA SER A 32 -9.51 64.29 18.44
C SER A 32 -8.74 64.16 19.76
N LEU A 33 -9.47 64.07 20.88
CA LEU A 33 -8.92 63.78 22.20
C LEU A 33 -9.53 62.48 22.74
N LYS A 34 -8.71 61.51 23.14
CA LYS A 34 -9.17 60.28 23.78
C LYS A 34 -9.57 60.53 25.22
N VAL A 35 -10.75 60.06 25.63
CA VAL A 35 -11.22 60.19 27.01
C VAL A 35 -10.63 59.06 27.85
N ILE A 36 -9.82 59.39 28.85
CA ILE A 36 -9.19 58.43 29.76
C ILE A 36 -10.22 57.95 30.79
N GLY A 37 -10.30 56.63 31.03
CA GLY A 37 -11.17 56.04 32.06
C GLY A 37 -12.60 55.68 31.65
N LYS A 38 -13.01 55.95 30.40
CA LYS A 38 -14.35 55.59 29.85
C LYS A 38 -14.30 54.65 28.64
N SER A 39 -13.25 53.83 28.52
CA SER A 39 -13.15 52.79 27.49
C SER A 39 -13.67 51.45 28.01
N THR A 40 -14.64 50.85 27.34
CA THR A 40 -15.08 49.46 27.58
C THR A 40 -14.19 48.49 26.78
N GLN A 41 -14.41 47.17 26.90
CA GLN A 41 -13.71 46.19 26.05
C GLN A 41 -14.06 46.31 24.56
N PHE A 42 -15.18 46.94 24.21
CA PHE A 42 -15.68 47.03 22.84
C PHE A 42 -15.68 48.45 22.26
N GLU A 43 -15.77 49.47 23.12
CA GLU A 43 -15.84 50.87 22.74
C GLU A 43 -14.72 51.70 23.35
N SER A 44 -14.20 52.65 22.58
CA SER A 44 -13.31 53.71 23.04
C SER A 44 -13.97 55.06 22.80
N GLN A 45 -14.02 55.91 23.83
CA GLN A 45 -14.65 57.22 23.76
C GLN A 45 -13.64 58.32 23.39
N TYR A 46 -14.03 59.16 22.43
CA TYR A 46 -13.25 60.29 21.94
C TYR A 46 -14.09 61.57 21.92
N ILE A 47 -13.41 62.71 21.93
CA ILE A 47 -14.02 64.04 21.76
C ILE A 47 -13.69 64.53 20.35
N PHE A 48 -14.73 64.72 19.54
CA PHE A 48 -14.64 65.24 18.17
C PHE A 48 -15.07 66.71 18.13
N PRO A 49 -14.39 67.59 17.38
CA PRO A 49 -14.88 68.94 17.14
C PRO A 49 -16.23 68.92 16.40
N LYS A 50 -17.24 69.60 16.96
CA LYS A 50 -18.62 69.63 16.46
C LYS A 50 -18.68 70.11 15.01
N GLY A 51 -19.27 69.29 14.13
CA GLY A 51 -19.45 69.60 12.71
C GLY A 51 -18.16 69.64 11.88
N TYR A 52 -17.00 69.29 12.45
CA TYR A 52 -15.72 69.28 11.75
C TYR A 52 -15.34 67.85 11.33
N PRO A 53 -14.78 67.64 10.13
CA PRO A 53 -14.40 66.31 9.66
C PRO A 53 -13.17 65.79 10.42
N VAL A 54 -13.35 64.69 11.16
CA VAL A 54 -12.29 63.97 11.87
C VAL A 54 -11.83 62.78 11.06
N LEU A 55 -10.53 62.69 10.79
CA LEU A 55 -9.91 61.53 10.13
C LEU A 55 -9.71 60.41 11.15
N VAL A 56 -10.31 59.26 10.89
CA VAL A 56 -10.09 58.01 11.62
C VAL A 56 -9.25 57.09 10.72
N LYS A 57 -8.09 56.65 11.21
CA LYS A 57 -7.22 55.69 10.54
C LYS A 57 -7.07 54.42 11.41
N VAL A 58 -7.25 53.26 10.78
CA VAL A 58 -6.92 51.96 11.37
C VAL A 58 -5.50 51.63 10.93
N GLU A 59 -4.58 51.39 11.87
CA GLU A 59 -3.16 51.21 11.55
C GLU A 59 -2.87 49.91 10.78
N GLU A 60 -3.59 48.82 11.10
CA GLU A 60 -3.33 47.48 10.55
C GLU A 60 -3.96 47.23 9.18
N ASP A 61 -5.18 47.74 8.93
CA ASP A 61 -5.91 47.49 7.68
C ASP A 61 -5.71 48.61 6.62
N GLY A 62 -4.97 49.67 6.95
CA GLY A 62 -4.77 50.82 6.06
C GLY A 62 -6.01 51.68 5.80
N TRP A 63 -7.17 51.31 6.35
CA TRP A 63 -8.44 52.02 6.18
C TRP A 63 -8.41 53.42 6.80
N LYS A 64 -8.92 54.40 6.06
CA LYS A 64 -9.01 55.81 6.46
C LYS A 64 -10.33 56.38 6.01
N ASN A 65 -11.07 57.00 6.91
CA ASN A 65 -12.26 57.76 6.53
C ASN A 65 -12.43 59.01 7.39
N ARG A 66 -13.16 60.00 6.86
CA ARG A 66 -13.47 61.24 7.57
C ARG A 66 -14.93 61.22 8.02
N PHE A 67 -15.16 61.49 9.30
CA PHE A 67 -16.50 61.59 9.87
C PHE A 67 -16.74 63.00 10.42
N SER A 68 -17.87 63.61 10.07
CA SER A 68 -18.34 64.85 10.71
C SER A 68 -19.49 64.49 11.65
N VAL A 69 -19.34 64.81 12.94
CA VAL A 69 -20.33 64.53 13.97
C VAL A 69 -20.88 65.83 14.54
N SER A 70 -22.20 65.98 14.52
CA SER A 70 -22.89 67.17 15.04
C SER A 70 -23.64 66.93 16.35
N PHE A 71 -23.92 65.65 16.68
CA PHE A 71 -24.74 65.26 17.84
C PHE A 71 -23.92 64.52 18.91
N PRO A 72 -24.12 64.82 20.20
CA PRO A 72 -23.48 64.09 21.30
C PRO A 72 -23.93 62.63 21.38
N ASN A 73 -23.01 61.76 21.81
CA ASN A 73 -23.20 60.31 22.00
C ASN A 73 -23.46 59.51 20.71
N THR A 74 -23.03 60.01 19.55
CA THR A 74 -23.05 59.19 18.33
C THR A 74 -22.04 58.06 18.44
N THR A 75 -22.49 56.85 18.11
CA THR A 75 -21.65 55.67 17.97
C THR A 75 -21.25 55.50 16.50
N ILE A 76 -19.94 55.52 16.22
CA ILE A 76 -19.41 55.17 14.89
C ILE A 76 -18.84 53.76 15.00
N SER A 77 -19.38 52.84 14.19
CA SER A 77 -18.99 51.43 14.30
C SER A 77 -17.83 51.08 13.37
N ILE A 78 -16.58 51.19 13.84
CA ILE A 78 -15.41 50.77 13.06
C ILE A 78 -15.37 49.25 13.00
N THR A 79 -15.74 48.57 14.09
CA THR A 79 -15.94 47.12 14.12
C THR A 79 -16.82 46.64 12.96
N LYS A 80 -17.97 47.29 12.69
CA LYS A 80 -18.86 46.90 11.57
C LYS A 80 -18.14 46.91 10.23
N ILE A 81 -17.32 47.93 9.97
CA ILE A 81 -16.62 48.11 8.71
C ILE A 81 -15.53 47.05 8.52
N VAL A 82 -14.74 46.81 9.57
CA VAL A 82 -13.68 45.79 9.56
C VAL A 82 -14.27 44.38 9.45
N THR A 83 -15.34 44.10 10.20
CA THR A 83 -16.01 42.80 10.13
C THR A 83 -16.64 42.59 8.77
N MET A 84 -17.26 43.62 8.17
CA MET A 84 -17.87 43.52 6.85
C MET A 84 -16.82 43.28 5.76
N SER A 85 -15.68 43.98 5.78
CA SER A 85 -14.64 43.77 4.75
C SER A 85 -14.04 42.37 4.80
N ARG A 86 -13.71 41.86 6.00
CA ARG A 86 -13.08 40.54 6.15
C ARG A 86 -14.06 39.37 6.04
N ALA A 87 -15.26 39.49 6.60
CA ALA A 87 -16.24 38.41 6.53
C ALA A 87 -16.81 38.26 5.13
N LEU A 88 -17.04 39.36 4.39
CA LEU A 88 -17.47 39.28 2.99
C LEU A 88 -16.41 38.63 2.12
N SER A 89 -15.13 38.99 2.26
CA SER A 89 -14.07 38.32 1.49
C SER A 89 -14.00 36.82 1.77
N GLN A 90 -14.24 36.39 3.02
CA GLN A 90 -14.28 34.97 3.38
C GLN A 90 -15.53 34.25 2.86
N ILE A 91 -16.68 34.93 2.80
CA ILE A 91 -17.90 34.38 2.21
C ILE A 91 -17.74 34.26 0.69
N GLU A 92 -17.20 35.28 0.04
CA GLU A 92 -16.91 35.32 -1.40
C GLU A 92 -15.96 34.18 -1.79
N GLU A 93 -14.87 33.95 -1.03
CA GLU A 93 -13.95 32.84 -1.29
C GLU A 93 -14.65 31.46 -1.27
N VAL A 94 -15.56 31.24 -0.31
CA VAL A 94 -16.33 30.00 -0.22
C VAL A 94 -17.39 29.93 -1.32
N GLU A 95 -18.03 31.05 -1.64
CA GLU A 95 -19.04 31.18 -2.70
C GLU A 95 -18.44 30.90 -4.07
N ASP A 96 -17.32 31.52 -4.39
CA ASP A 96 -16.56 31.31 -5.63
C ASP A 96 -16.14 29.84 -5.75
N GLY A 97 -15.69 29.21 -4.64
CA GLY A 97 -15.36 27.79 -4.60
C GLY A 97 -16.56 26.87 -4.90
N ILE A 98 -17.75 27.24 -4.43
CA ILE A 98 -19.01 26.52 -4.66
C ILE A 98 -19.49 26.72 -6.10
N ILE A 99 -19.50 27.95 -6.61
CA ILE A 99 -19.88 28.26 -7.99
C ILE A 99 -18.95 27.52 -8.96
N TRP A 100 -17.64 27.52 -8.68
CA TRP A 100 -16.65 26.78 -9.45
C TRP A 100 -16.93 25.28 -9.53
N LEU A 101 -17.33 24.65 -8.41
CA LEU A 101 -17.77 23.25 -8.44
C LEU A 101 -19.02 23.07 -9.32
N SER A 102 -19.91 24.07 -9.36
CA SER A 102 -21.20 24.03 -10.07
C SER A 102 -20.99 24.08 -11.57
N ASP A 103 -20.11 24.99 -12.01
CA ASP A 103 -19.72 25.14 -13.41
C ASP A 103 -19.07 23.85 -13.94
N LEU A 104 -18.38 23.11 -13.08
CA LEU A 104 -17.79 21.81 -13.40
C LEU A 104 -18.80 20.64 -13.36
N GLY A 105 -20.04 20.91 -12.97
CA GLY A 105 -21.15 19.94 -12.94
C GLY A 105 -21.15 19.03 -11.70
N TYR A 106 -20.43 19.39 -10.64
CA TYR A 106 -20.46 18.66 -9.37
C TYR A 106 -21.76 18.96 -8.60
N PRO A 107 -22.37 18.00 -7.88
CA PRO A 107 -23.56 18.27 -7.06
C PRO A 107 -23.21 19.06 -5.80
N ILE A 108 -23.88 20.19 -5.56
CA ILE A 108 -23.50 21.15 -4.52
C ILE A 108 -24.69 21.49 -3.60
N ASP A 109 -25.73 20.65 -3.61
CA ASP A 109 -26.95 20.90 -2.83
C ASP A 109 -26.63 21.07 -1.33
N THR A 110 -25.66 20.31 -0.81
CA THR A 110 -25.28 20.37 0.61
C THR A 110 -24.46 21.61 0.94
N GLU A 111 -23.58 22.02 0.04
CA GLU A 111 -22.67 23.14 0.24
C GLU A 111 -23.39 24.48 0.01
N LEU A 112 -24.39 24.51 -0.88
CA LEU A 112 -25.30 25.67 -1.04
C LEU A 112 -26.12 25.91 0.24
N GLU A 113 -26.63 24.85 0.87
CA GLU A 113 -27.32 24.96 2.16
C GLU A 113 -26.37 25.52 3.25
N GLN A 114 -25.13 25.02 3.29
CA GLN A 114 -24.10 25.46 4.22
C GLN A 114 -23.68 26.92 4.00
N LEU A 115 -23.58 27.36 2.75
CA LEU A 115 -23.32 28.76 2.40
C LEU A 115 -24.48 29.68 2.81
N GLY A 116 -25.73 29.21 2.65
CA GLY A 116 -26.91 29.90 3.17
C GLY A 116 -26.86 30.12 4.68
N ILE A 117 -26.39 29.11 5.44
CA ILE A 117 -26.19 29.21 6.90
C ILE A 117 -25.06 30.20 7.22
N LEU A 118 -23.95 30.18 6.48
CA LEU A 118 -22.84 31.10 6.68
C LEU A 118 -23.27 32.57 6.49
N LYS A 119 -24.01 32.85 5.40
CA LYS A 119 -24.61 34.18 5.14
C LYS A 119 -25.59 34.59 6.24
N TYR A 120 -26.39 33.65 6.74
CA TYR A 120 -27.32 33.89 7.85
C TYR A 120 -26.59 34.28 9.16
N LEU A 121 -25.55 33.54 9.55
CA LEU A 121 -24.75 33.85 10.74
C LEU A 121 -24.11 35.24 10.65
N PHE A 122 -23.57 35.58 9.48
CA PHE A 122 -23.00 36.90 9.23
C PHE A 122 -24.05 38.02 9.36
N MET A 123 -25.19 37.91 8.68
CA MET A 123 -26.27 38.90 8.78
C MET A 123 -26.80 39.05 10.20
N ARG A 124 -26.90 37.93 10.93
CA ARG A 124 -27.35 37.94 12.33
C ARG A 124 -26.32 38.60 13.26
N SER A 125 -25.02 38.43 13.00
CA SER A 125 -23.98 39.11 13.77
C SER A 125 -24.09 40.64 13.63
N LEU A 126 -24.31 41.14 12.41
CA LEU A 126 -24.47 42.57 12.14
C LEU A 126 -25.68 43.15 12.88
N TYR A 127 -26.78 42.40 12.96
CA TYR A 127 -27.96 42.78 13.73
C TYR A 127 -27.68 42.99 15.22
N PHE A 128 -26.91 42.10 15.86
CA PHE A 128 -26.54 42.27 17.27
C PHE A 128 -25.57 43.43 17.49
N LEU A 129 -24.67 43.67 16.54
CA LEU A 129 -23.78 44.82 16.56
C LEU A 129 -24.55 46.15 16.48
N GLU A 130 -25.58 46.23 15.63
CA GLU A 130 -26.46 47.42 15.53
C GLU A 130 -27.27 47.67 16.79
N LYS A 131 -27.69 46.59 17.47
CA LYS A 131 -28.36 46.65 18.77
C LYS A 131 -27.43 46.93 19.96
N LYS A 132 -26.12 47.09 19.72
CA LYS A 132 -25.07 47.27 20.75
C LYS A 132 -24.96 46.09 21.73
N ASP A 133 -25.33 44.89 21.29
CA ASP A 133 -25.19 43.65 22.06
C ASP A 133 -23.87 42.96 21.69
N TYR A 134 -22.78 43.47 22.27
CA TYR A 134 -21.42 43.07 21.89
C TYR A 134 -21.07 41.62 22.26
N GLU A 135 -21.61 41.10 23.37
CA GLU A 135 -21.37 39.72 23.80
C GLU A 135 -21.98 38.72 22.81
N SER A 136 -23.22 38.97 22.37
CA SER A 136 -23.89 38.11 21.39
C SER A 136 -23.26 38.23 20.01
N PHE A 137 -22.79 39.43 19.66
CA PHE A 137 -22.01 39.66 18.44
C PHE A 137 -20.71 38.83 18.44
N ARG A 138 -19.90 38.91 19.50
CA ARG A 138 -18.67 38.13 19.65
C ARG A 138 -18.96 36.62 19.55
N SER A 139 -20.01 36.18 20.24
CA SER A 139 -20.45 34.78 20.27
C SER A 139 -20.78 34.22 18.88
N ILE A 140 -21.60 34.93 18.10
CA ILE A 140 -21.94 34.53 16.74
C ILE A 140 -20.72 34.58 15.85
N MET A 141 -19.85 35.58 16.01
CA MET A 141 -18.68 35.72 15.16
C MET A 141 -17.66 34.62 15.39
N ASN A 142 -17.46 34.17 16.63
CA ASN A 142 -16.66 32.98 16.92
C ASN A 142 -17.28 31.73 16.29
N THR A 143 -18.60 31.61 16.29
CA THR A 143 -19.32 30.51 15.61
C THR A 143 -19.15 30.58 14.09
N PHE A 144 -19.25 31.77 13.51
CA PHE A 144 -19.05 32.03 12.08
C PHE A 144 -17.63 31.65 11.65
N ILE A 145 -16.60 32.12 12.36
CA ILE A 145 -15.19 31.82 12.06
C ILE A 145 -14.93 30.31 12.14
N LYS A 146 -15.42 29.65 13.20
CA LYS A 146 -15.29 28.18 13.35
C LYS A 146 -15.97 27.44 12.19
N PHE A 147 -17.18 27.84 11.82
CA PHE A 147 -17.94 27.21 10.75
C PHE A 147 -17.31 27.45 9.37
N GLN A 148 -16.84 28.67 9.09
CA GLN A 148 -16.14 29.02 7.85
C GLN A 148 -14.86 28.21 7.69
N ASN A 149 -14.04 28.09 8.74
CA ASN A 149 -12.84 27.24 8.73
C ASN A 149 -13.20 25.77 8.47
N GLN A 150 -14.26 25.25 9.11
CA GLN A 150 -14.72 23.87 8.85
C GLN A 150 -15.15 23.66 7.40
N LEU A 151 -15.87 24.62 6.80
CA LEU A 151 -16.27 24.56 5.39
C LEU A 151 -15.08 24.63 4.44
N SER A 152 -14.14 25.54 4.69
CA SER A 152 -12.90 25.64 3.92
C SER A 152 -12.11 24.33 3.94
N ILE A 153 -11.87 23.78 5.14
CA ILE A 153 -11.14 22.51 5.30
C ILE A 153 -11.89 21.36 4.61
N LYS A 154 -13.22 21.31 4.72
CA LYS A 154 -14.04 20.28 4.08
C LYS A 154 -13.96 20.38 2.55
N SER A 155 -14.05 21.59 2.00
CA SER A 155 -13.91 21.85 0.55
C SER A 155 -12.54 21.43 0.03
N ASP A 156 -11.47 21.79 0.74
CA ASP A 156 -10.10 21.40 0.36
C ASP A 156 -9.86 19.89 0.46
N ASN A 157 -10.39 19.24 1.50
CA ASN A 157 -10.31 17.80 1.65
C ASN A 157 -11.07 17.07 0.54
N LEU A 158 -12.23 17.61 0.12
CA LEU A 158 -12.99 17.11 -1.01
C LEU A 158 -12.13 17.20 -2.29
N LYS A 159 -11.58 18.37 -2.62
CA LYS A 159 -10.70 18.56 -3.80
C LYS A 159 -9.50 17.61 -3.80
N LYS A 160 -8.81 17.45 -2.65
CA LYS A 160 -7.68 16.51 -2.50
C LYS A 160 -8.11 15.05 -2.67
N GLY A 161 -9.23 14.66 -2.07
CA GLY A 161 -9.80 13.32 -2.19
C GLY A 161 -10.15 12.97 -3.65
N LEU A 162 -10.77 13.92 -4.36
CA LEU A 162 -11.06 13.80 -5.79
C LEU A 162 -9.79 13.58 -6.63
N LEU A 163 -8.71 14.32 -6.35
CA LEU A 163 -7.44 14.19 -7.07
C LEU A 163 -6.79 12.81 -6.85
N ILE A 164 -6.73 12.33 -5.61
CA ILE A 164 -6.14 11.02 -5.28
C ILE A 164 -6.86 9.91 -6.04
N ALA A 165 -8.19 9.97 -6.04
CA ALA A 165 -9.00 9.00 -6.75
C ALA A 165 -8.84 9.06 -8.27
N PHE A 166 -8.72 10.26 -8.82
CA PHE A 166 -8.47 10.44 -10.25
C PHE A 166 -7.13 9.83 -10.66
N ILE A 167 -6.07 10.02 -9.88
CA ILE A 167 -4.77 9.36 -10.11
C ILE A 167 -4.93 7.83 -10.09
N SER A 168 -5.67 7.31 -9.11
CA SER A 168 -5.92 5.87 -9.01
C SER A 168 -6.69 5.32 -10.21
N LEU A 169 -7.72 6.04 -10.67
CA LEU A 169 -8.48 5.70 -11.87
C LEU A 169 -7.57 5.70 -13.11
N ILE A 170 -6.66 6.66 -13.26
CA ILE A 170 -5.68 6.67 -14.37
C ILE A 170 -4.80 5.41 -14.36
N VAL A 171 -4.27 5.01 -13.20
CA VAL A 171 -3.46 3.79 -13.08
C VAL A 171 -4.26 2.55 -13.50
N LEU A 172 -5.51 2.51 -13.09
CA LEU A 172 -6.45 1.43 -13.37
C LEU A 172 -6.79 1.36 -14.87
N MET A 173 -7.09 2.51 -15.49
CA MET A 173 -7.27 2.65 -16.94
C MET A 173 -6.07 2.19 -17.73
N PHE A 174 -4.87 2.54 -17.27
CA PHE A 174 -3.65 2.08 -17.90
C PHE A 174 -3.54 0.54 -17.85
N GLY A 175 -3.81 -0.05 -16.68
CA GLY A 175 -3.86 -1.51 -16.52
C GLY A 175 -4.83 -2.15 -17.50
N PHE A 176 -6.03 -1.60 -17.61
CA PHE A 176 -7.07 -2.08 -18.54
C PHE A 176 -6.63 -2.00 -20.00
N THR A 177 -6.13 -0.84 -20.44
CA THR A 177 -5.66 -0.63 -21.82
C THR A 177 -4.45 -1.52 -22.16
N ALA A 178 -3.58 -1.81 -21.18
CA ALA A 178 -2.48 -2.76 -21.35
C ALA A 178 -2.98 -4.20 -21.57
N VAL A 179 -3.94 -4.66 -20.78
CA VAL A 179 -4.48 -6.02 -20.88
C VAL A 179 -5.32 -6.21 -22.14
N ILE A 180 -6.22 -5.26 -22.45
CA ILE A 180 -7.09 -5.33 -23.64
C ILE A 180 -6.28 -5.33 -24.94
N SER A 181 -5.23 -4.50 -25.02
CA SER A 181 -4.35 -4.44 -26.19
C SER A 181 -3.56 -5.74 -26.36
N MET A 182 -3.16 -6.39 -25.25
CA MET A 182 -2.56 -7.72 -25.30
C MET A 182 -3.53 -8.78 -25.82
N ILE A 183 -4.83 -8.70 -25.49
CA ILE A 183 -5.86 -9.66 -25.94
C ILE A 183 -6.17 -9.50 -27.44
N PHE A 184 -6.36 -8.29 -27.94
CA PHE A 184 -6.79 -8.10 -29.34
C PHE A 184 -5.64 -8.07 -30.36
N PHE A 185 -4.42 -7.64 -29.99
CA PHE A 185 -3.35 -7.40 -30.97
C PHE A 185 -2.08 -8.24 -30.74
N GLU A 186 -1.69 -9.04 -31.73
CA GLU A 186 -0.49 -9.90 -31.67
C GLU A 186 0.79 -9.15 -32.04
N ASN A 187 0.75 -8.31 -33.07
CA ASN A 187 1.90 -7.56 -33.54
C ASN A 187 2.37 -6.52 -32.51
N ARG A 188 3.60 -6.69 -32.03
CA ARG A 188 4.20 -5.82 -30.99
C ARG A 188 4.24 -4.34 -31.40
N LYS A 189 4.50 -4.04 -32.68
CA LYS A 189 4.54 -2.66 -33.20
C LYS A 189 3.18 -1.94 -33.13
N TYR A 190 2.10 -2.63 -33.51
CA TYR A 190 0.75 -2.04 -33.48
C TYR A 190 0.14 -2.03 -32.08
N ARG A 191 0.56 -2.97 -31.21
CA ARG A 191 0.04 -3.08 -29.84
C ARG A 191 0.26 -1.83 -29.01
N ASP A 192 1.46 -1.25 -29.06
CA ASP A 192 1.79 -0.06 -28.26
C ASP A 192 1.07 1.18 -28.78
N ILE A 193 0.93 1.33 -30.11
CA ILE A 193 0.17 2.43 -30.73
C ILE A 193 -1.31 2.35 -30.35
N ILE A 194 -1.90 1.16 -30.45
CA ILE A 194 -3.33 0.97 -30.16
C ILE A 194 -3.60 1.11 -28.67
N LYS A 195 -2.67 0.68 -27.81
CA LYS A 195 -2.76 0.92 -26.37
C LYS A 195 -2.83 2.42 -26.05
N ILE A 196 -1.99 3.24 -26.68
CA ILE A 196 -2.01 4.71 -26.51
C ILE A 196 -3.35 5.26 -26.99
N LEU A 197 -3.77 4.90 -28.20
CA LEU A 197 -5.01 5.41 -28.79
C LEU A 197 -6.24 5.04 -27.95
N PHE A 198 -6.29 3.80 -27.45
CA PHE A 198 -7.38 3.32 -26.61
C PHE A 198 -7.38 3.97 -25.23
N PHE A 199 -6.20 4.20 -24.64
CA PHE A 199 -6.07 4.95 -23.39
C PHE A 199 -6.56 6.38 -23.54
N MET A 200 -6.12 7.08 -24.59
CA MET A 200 -6.55 8.47 -24.85
C MET A 200 -8.06 8.55 -25.09
N ALA A 201 -8.63 7.62 -25.87
CA ALA A 201 -10.08 7.57 -26.13
C ALA A 201 -10.88 7.34 -24.84
N LEU A 202 -10.51 6.35 -24.02
CA LEU A 202 -11.17 6.12 -22.74
C LEU A 202 -11.03 7.33 -21.81
N PHE A 203 -9.86 7.95 -21.78
CA PHE A 203 -9.60 9.09 -20.91
C PHE A 203 -10.51 10.28 -21.27
N THR A 204 -10.65 10.58 -22.57
CA THR A 204 -11.59 11.61 -23.05
C THR A 204 -13.06 11.30 -22.73
N ILE A 205 -13.47 10.03 -22.82
CA ILE A 205 -14.84 9.61 -22.50
C ILE A 205 -15.13 9.85 -21.01
N ILE A 206 -14.20 9.49 -20.13
CA ILE A 206 -14.37 9.63 -18.68
C ILE A 206 -14.49 11.08 -18.27
N LEU A 207 -13.65 11.95 -18.82
CA LEU A 207 -13.74 13.38 -18.56
C LEU A 207 -15.04 14.01 -19.02
N SER A 208 -15.62 13.48 -20.10
CA SER A 208 -16.90 13.97 -20.61
C SER A 208 -18.07 13.52 -19.73
N LEU A 209 -18.01 12.29 -19.19
CA LEU A 209 -19.11 11.68 -18.44
C LEU A 209 -19.06 11.94 -16.93
N ASP A 210 -17.88 12.03 -16.32
CA ASP A 210 -17.72 12.14 -14.87
C ASP A 210 -17.32 13.57 -14.45
N PRO A 211 -18.20 14.32 -13.77
CA PRO A 211 -17.87 15.62 -13.18
C PRO A 211 -16.69 15.58 -12.21
N SER A 212 -16.52 14.49 -11.47
CA SER A 212 -15.47 14.35 -10.45
C SER A 212 -14.08 14.42 -11.08
N SER A 213 -13.89 13.73 -12.21
CA SER A 213 -12.65 13.78 -12.99
C SER A 213 -12.32 15.18 -13.54
N ARG A 214 -13.34 15.96 -13.92
CA ARG A 214 -13.16 17.36 -14.40
C ARG A 214 -12.65 18.27 -13.29
N VAL A 215 -13.23 18.15 -12.08
CA VAL A 215 -12.78 18.86 -10.88
C VAL A 215 -11.32 18.51 -10.55
N SER A 216 -10.93 17.24 -10.65
CA SER A 216 -9.55 16.82 -10.40
C SER A 216 -8.55 17.39 -11.40
N VAL A 217 -8.88 17.45 -12.69
CA VAL A 217 -8.02 18.07 -13.72
C VAL A 217 -7.90 19.57 -13.48
N ALA A 218 -9.00 20.25 -13.19
CA ALA A 218 -9.01 21.68 -12.89
C ALA A 218 -8.19 22.01 -11.63
N TYR A 219 -8.29 21.17 -10.59
CA TYR A 219 -7.49 21.29 -9.38
C TYR A 219 -5.99 20.99 -9.62
N MET A 220 -5.65 20.06 -10.52
CA MET A 220 -4.25 19.88 -10.93
C MET A 220 -3.69 21.12 -11.67
N LEU A 221 -4.49 21.77 -12.51
CA LEU A 221 -4.10 23.01 -13.17
C LEU A 221 -3.86 24.14 -12.16
N MET A 222 -4.70 24.22 -11.13
CA MET A 222 -4.50 25.14 -10.00
C MET A 222 -3.14 24.96 -9.35
N LEU A 223 -2.75 23.71 -9.07
CA LEU A 223 -1.47 23.39 -8.43
C LEU A 223 -0.27 23.78 -9.30
N LEU A 224 -0.46 23.85 -10.63
CA LEU A 224 0.56 24.33 -11.58
C LEU A 224 0.54 25.85 -11.77
N GLY A 225 -0.31 26.58 -11.04
CA GLY A 225 -0.38 28.04 -11.07
C GLY A 225 -1.24 28.62 -12.19
N VAL A 226 -2.08 27.82 -12.84
CA VAL A 226 -3.04 28.32 -13.85
C VAL A 226 -4.27 28.87 -13.14
N ASN A 227 -4.65 30.11 -13.45
CA ASN A 227 -5.86 30.72 -12.90
C ASN A 227 -7.10 30.04 -13.47
N ILE A 228 -7.87 29.37 -12.61
CA ILE A 228 -8.88 28.39 -13.02
C ILE A 228 -10.22 29.05 -13.36
N PHE A 229 -10.46 30.25 -12.83
CA PHE A 229 -11.72 30.98 -12.99
C PHE A 229 -11.97 31.45 -14.43
N GLU A 230 -10.97 31.36 -15.32
CA GLU A 230 -11.06 31.72 -16.75
C GLU A 230 -11.02 30.49 -17.67
N LEU A 231 -10.99 29.27 -17.14
CA LEU A 231 -10.83 28.07 -17.97
C LEU A 231 -12.16 27.67 -18.64
N ASP A 232 -12.28 28.01 -19.93
CA ASP A 232 -13.32 27.46 -20.80
C ASP A 232 -13.31 25.92 -20.80
N TYR A 233 -14.48 25.32 -21.06
CA TYR A 233 -14.63 23.86 -21.18
C TYR A 233 -13.66 23.23 -22.20
N SER A 234 -13.35 23.96 -23.28
CA SER A 234 -12.35 23.59 -24.28
C SER A 234 -10.92 23.52 -23.72
N SER A 235 -10.57 24.44 -22.84
CA SER A 235 -9.28 24.51 -22.14
C SER A 235 -9.11 23.31 -21.21
N ILE A 236 -10.18 22.92 -20.52
CA ILE A 236 -10.18 21.73 -19.65
C ILE A 236 -9.93 20.47 -20.49
N ILE A 237 -10.57 20.33 -21.66
CA ILE A 237 -10.36 19.20 -22.58
C ILE A 237 -8.90 19.18 -23.12
N ALA A 238 -8.37 20.33 -23.52
CA ALA A 238 -7.00 20.42 -24.03
C ALA A 238 -5.97 20.06 -22.95
N ALA A 239 -6.12 20.61 -21.74
CA ALA A 239 -5.27 20.31 -20.60
C ALA A 239 -5.33 18.82 -20.24
N SER A 240 -6.51 18.23 -20.30
CA SER A 240 -6.64 16.81 -20.01
C SER A 240 -5.92 15.94 -21.05
N ILE A 241 -5.98 16.24 -22.36
CA ILE A 241 -5.19 15.49 -23.36
C ILE A 241 -3.69 15.53 -23.02
N VAL A 242 -3.18 16.68 -22.58
CA VAL A 242 -1.78 16.84 -22.15
C VAL A 242 -1.48 16.00 -20.90
N PHE A 243 -2.33 16.06 -19.87
CA PHE A 243 -2.15 15.27 -18.65
C PHE A 243 -2.28 13.76 -18.89
N GLY A 244 -3.21 13.33 -19.75
CA GLY A 244 -3.36 11.94 -20.14
C GLY A 244 -2.09 11.43 -20.84
N ALA A 245 -1.53 12.21 -21.75
CA ALA A 245 -0.25 11.90 -22.39
C ALA A 245 0.89 11.83 -21.36
N LEU A 246 0.98 12.81 -20.45
CA LEU A 246 2.01 12.87 -19.41
C LEU A 246 1.92 11.67 -18.45
N ALA A 247 0.71 11.31 -18.01
CA ALA A 247 0.47 10.14 -17.16
C ALA A 247 0.83 8.82 -17.87
N TYR A 248 0.54 8.72 -19.16
CA TYR A 248 0.97 7.57 -19.95
C TYR A 248 2.49 7.48 -20.05
N PHE A 249 3.17 8.61 -20.31
CA PHE A 249 4.62 8.67 -20.40
C PHE A 249 5.30 8.32 -19.07
N THR A 250 4.85 8.87 -17.95
CA THR A 250 5.43 8.54 -16.62
C THR A 250 5.30 7.06 -16.32
N TYR A 251 4.14 6.45 -16.59
CA TYR A 251 3.98 5.01 -16.45
C TYR A 251 4.89 4.24 -17.41
N PHE A 252 4.98 4.64 -18.68
CA PHE A 252 5.86 3.98 -19.66
C PHE A 252 7.30 3.91 -19.14
N PHE A 253 7.81 5.01 -18.57
CA PHE A 253 9.11 5.05 -17.89
C PHE A 253 9.21 4.10 -16.69
N ILE A 254 8.20 4.07 -15.80
CA ILE A 254 8.16 3.13 -14.65
C ILE A 254 8.18 1.68 -15.13
N SER A 255 7.43 1.36 -16.20
CA SER A 255 7.36 0.03 -16.79
C SER A 255 8.68 -0.42 -17.42
N PHE A 256 9.51 0.53 -17.87
CA PHE A 256 10.84 0.27 -18.38
C PHE A 256 11.84 -0.02 -17.25
N TYR A 257 11.70 0.65 -16.11
CA TYR A 257 12.57 0.49 -14.94
C TYR A 257 12.28 -0.80 -14.15
N MET A 258 11.00 -1.19 -14.04
CA MET A 258 10.60 -2.44 -13.39
C MET A 258 11.03 -3.65 -14.23
N ARG A 259 11.98 -4.47 -13.73
CA ARG A 259 12.37 -5.72 -14.38
C ARG A 259 11.13 -6.63 -14.49
N PRO A 260 10.87 -7.26 -15.65
CA PRO A 260 9.66 -8.05 -15.84
C PRO A 260 9.74 -9.36 -15.05
N ALA A 261 9.05 -9.41 -13.91
CA ALA A 261 8.76 -10.66 -13.22
C ALA A 261 7.85 -11.54 -14.11
N SER A 262 8.19 -12.82 -14.22
CA SER A 262 7.44 -13.93 -14.85
C SER A 262 6.40 -13.55 -15.92
N LYS A 263 6.85 -12.94 -17.04
CA LYS A 263 6.00 -12.70 -18.23
C LYS A 263 5.33 -13.97 -18.78
N SER A 264 5.85 -15.16 -18.47
CA SER A 264 5.35 -16.43 -19.01
C SER A 264 3.90 -16.73 -18.61
N ALA A 265 3.54 -16.62 -17.33
CA ALA A 265 2.21 -16.99 -16.84
C ALA A 265 1.12 -16.05 -17.38
N ILE A 266 1.37 -14.74 -17.40
CA ILE A 266 0.45 -13.73 -17.96
C ILE A 266 0.30 -13.94 -19.48
N VAL A 267 1.40 -14.19 -20.20
CA VAL A 267 1.35 -14.42 -21.65
C VAL A 267 0.61 -15.72 -21.97
N LEU A 268 0.79 -16.79 -21.18
CA LEU A 268 0.04 -18.03 -21.35
C LEU A 268 -1.46 -17.80 -21.08
N ALA A 269 -1.81 -17.16 -19.95
CA ALA A 269 -3.19 -16.86 -19.62
C ALA A 269 -3.89 -16.05 -20.73
N VAL A 270 -3.24 -15.00 -21.25
CA VAL A 270 -3.77 -14.21 -22.37
C VAL A 270 -3.91 -15.06 -23.64
N ARG A 271 -2.98 -15.98 -23.91
CA ARG A 271 -3.05 -16.87 -25.09
C ARG A 271 -4.26 -17.82 -25.01
N TYR A 272 -4.54 -18.38 -23.83
CA TYR A 272 -5.72 -19.22 -23.62
C TYR A 272 -7.03 -18.43 -23.72
N LEU A 273 -7.06 -17.20 -23.16
CA LEU A 273 -8.20 -16.29 -23.34
C LEU A 273 -8.48 -15.98 -24.82
N LYS A 274 -7.42 -15.77 -25.62
CA LYS A 274 -7.54 -15.54 -27.07
C LYS A 274 -7.97 -16.76 -27.86
N ALA A 275 -7.55 -17.96 -27.45
CA ALA A 275 -7.89 -19.19 -28.17
C ALA A 275 -9.41 -19.42 -28.21
N LYS A 276 -10.14 -18.95 -27.20
CA LYS A 276 -11.59 -19.13 -27.06
C LYS A 276 -12.33 -17.80 -26.94
N LYS A 277 -12.20 -16.95 -27.96
CA LYS A 277 -12.72 -15.57 -28.00
C LYS A 277 -14.20 -15.46 -27.59
N LEU A 278 -15.07 -16.30 -28.14
CA LEU A 278 -16.52 -16.18 -27.90
C LEU A 278 -16.91 -16.47 -26.44
N ARG A 279 -16.30 -17.50 -25.84
CA ARG A 279 -16.48 -17.80 -24.40
C ARG A 279 -16.02 -16.63 -23.54
N THR A 280 -14.80 -16.16 -23.77
CA THR A 280 -14.20 -15.07 -22.99
C THR A 280 -14.99 -13.76 -23.13
N VAL A 281 -15.49 -13.44 -24.33
CA VAL A 281 -16.34 -12.25 -24.53
C VAL A 281 -17.67 -12.39 -23.79
N LEU A 282 -18.30 -13.57 -23.85
CA LEU A 282 -19.58 -13.82 -23.16
C LEU A 282 -19.42 -13.72 -21.63
N THR A 283 -18.36 -14.28 -21.06
CA THR A 283 -18.10 -14.21 -19.61
C THR A 283 -17.74 -12.79 -19.16
N ILE A 284 -16.97 -12.05 -19.96
CA ILE A 284 -16.69 -10.64 -19.68
C ILE A 284 -18.00 -9.85 -19.72
N PHE A 285 -18.84 -10.04 -20.73
CA PHE A 285 -20.10 -9.32 -20.88
C PHE A 285 -21.08 -9.56 -19.72
N THR A 286 -21.27 -10.81 -19.30
CA THR A 286 -22.16 -11.13 -18.17
C THR A 286 -21.64 -10.57 -16.86
N LEU A 287 -20.33 -10.65 -16.60
CA LEU A 287 -19.71 -10.05 -15.42
C LEU A 287 -19.73 -8.53 -15.45
N THR A 288 -19.61 -7.93 -16.63
CA THR A 288 -19.74 -6.47 -16.82
C THR A 288 -21.14 -6.00 -16.45
N LEU A 289 -22.18 -6.70 -16.91
CA LEU A 289 -23.57 -6.36 -16.57
C LEU A 289 -23.81 -6.47 -15.05
N LEU A 290 -23.31 -7.54 -14.44
CA LEU A 290 -23.43 -7.76 -13.00
C LEU A 290 -22.67 -6.70 -12.21
N SER A 291 -21.43 -6.37 -12.60
CA SER A 291 -20.65 -5.30 -11.99
C SER A 291 -21.34 -3.95 -12.12
N ALA A 292 -21.83 -3.60 -13.31
CA ALA A 292 -22.55 -2.34 -13.51
C ALA A 292 -23.83 -2.26 -12.65
N SER A 293 -24.59 -3.35 -12.56
CA SER A 293 -25.75 -3.44 -11.68
C SER A 293 -25.38 -3.30 -10.20
N THR A 294 -24.26 -3.89 -9.75
CA THR A 294 -23.80 -3.71 -8.37
C THR A 294 -23.43 -2.27 -8.09
N VAL A 295 -22.72 -1.58 -9.00
CA VAL A 295 -22.35 -0.17 -8.82
C VAL A 295 -23.57 0.72 -8.68
N LEU A 296 -24.63 0.46 -9.44
CA LEU A 296 -25.87 1.23 -9.37
C LEU A 296 -26.67 1.02 -8.07
N VAL A 297 -26.58 -0.17 -7.49
CA VAL A 297 -27.33 -0.52 -6.27
C VAL A 297 -26.54 -0.14 -5.01
N VAL A 298 -25.22 -0.03 -5.11
CA VAL A 298 -24.31 0.17 -3.97
C VAL A 298 -23.91 1.62 -3.88
N GLY A 299 -24.47 2.28 -2.88
CA GLY A 299 -23.98 3.57 -2.41
C GLY A 299 -23.49 3.43 -0.98
N ILE A 300 -22.21 3.76 -0.75
CA ILE A 300 -21.80 4.21 0.58
C ILE A 300 -22.14 5.68 0.64
N ASN A 301 -23.24 5.99 1.31
CA ASN A 301 -23.69 7.35 1.47
C ASN A 301 -23.49 7.72 2.93
N ILE A 302 -22.47 8.56 3.17
CA ILE A 302 -22.34 9.29 4.43
C ILE A 302 -23.31 10.46 4.32
N GLU A 303 -24.55 10.23 4.76
CA GLU A 303 -25.59 11.25 4.71
C GLU A 303 -25.81 11.80 6.11
N SER A 304 -25.65 13.12 6.23
CA SER A 304 -26.20 13.88 7.34
C SER A 304 -27.63 14.26 6.97
N VAL A 305 -28.59 13.39 7.29
CA VAL A 305 -30.02 13.67 7.02
C VAL A 305 -30.61 14.37 8.22
N PHE A 306 -31.46 15.36 7.98
CA PHE A 306 -32.22 16.01 9.03
C PHE A 306 -33.40 15.12 9.44
N TYR A 307 -33.48 14.73 10.72
CA TYR A 307 -34.58 13.94 11.26
C TYR A 307 -35.51 14.82 12.11
N GLU A 308 -36.80 14.56 11.94
CA GLU A 308 -37.87 15.06 12.79
C GLU A 308 -38.57 13.85 13.41
N GLU A 309 -38.43 13.69 14.73
CA GLU A 309 -39.04 12.59 15.48
C GLU A 309 -40.06 13.10 16.48
N SER A 310 -41.13 12.34 16.69
CA SER A 310 -42.12 12.62 17.72
C SER A 310 -41.68 12.08 19.08
N ILE A 311 -41.69 12.93 20.10
CA ILE A 311 -41.25 12.62 21.46
C ILE A 311 -42.35 12.95 22.47
N ALA A 312 -42.36 12.22 23.59
CA ALA A 312 -43.22 12.54 24.72
C ALA A 312 -42.59 13.71 25.51
N TRP A 313 -43.32 14.82 25.61
CA TRP A 313 -42.90 15.97 26.41
C TRP A 313 -43.44 15.84 27.83
N ASN A 314 -42.55 15.60 28.79
CA ASN A 314 -42.92 15.31 30.18
C ASN A 314 -42.76 16.52 31.11
N TYR A 315 -42.50 17.72 30.57
CA TYR A 315 -42.19 18.90 31.36
C TYR A 315 -43.34 19.92 31.40
N GLY A 316 -43.49 20.60 32.54
CA GLY A 316 -44.61 21.54 32.79
C GLY A 316 -44.44 22.94 32.19
N PHE A 317 -43.62 23.10 31.14
CA PHE A 317 -43.35 24.41 30.53
C PHE A 317 -43.35 24.36 29.00
N GLU A 318 -43.65 25.50 28.39
CA GLU A 318 -43.50 25.73 26.95
C GLU A 318 -42.07 26.19 26.65
N GLY A 319 -41.38 25.47 25.76
CA GLY A 319 -39.96 25.71 25.49
C GLY A 319 -39.25 24.49 24.90
N GLY A 320 -38.00 24.29 25.28
CA GLY A 320 -37.19 23.20 24.75
C GLY A 320 -35.95 22.87 25.55
N VAL A 321 -35.28 21.80 25.12
CA VAL A 321 -33.98 21.36 25.62
C VAL A 321 -33.01 21.25 24.45
N ILE A 322 -31.86 21.92 24.55
CA ILE A 322 -30.78 21.83 23.57
C ILE A 322 -29.68 20.97 24.16
N VAL A 323 -29.27 19.90 23.47
CA VAL A 323 -28.23 18.97 23.95
C VAL A 323 -27.00 19.04 23.04
N PHE A 324 -25.84 19.26 23.66
CA PHE A 324 -24.53 19.39 23.03
C PHE A 324 -23.73 18.09 23.23
N ASP A 325 -24.03 17.08 22.43
CA ASP A 325 -23.51 15.72 22.64
C ASP A 325 -22.02 15.54 22.30
N THR A 326 -21.50 16.31 21.33
CA THR A 326 -20.23 16.02 20.65
C THR A 326 -19.07 16.92 21.05
N MET A 327 -19.32 18.13 21.56
CA MET A 327 -18.27 19.04 22.03
C MET A 327 -18.72 19.91 23.21
N PRO A 328 -17.83 20.15 24.19
CA PRO A 328 -18.09 21.06 25.29
C PRO A 328 -18.37 22.47 24.76
N ARG A 329 -19.48 23.07 25.17
CA ARG A 329 -19.84 24.43 24.81
C ARG A 329 -19.73 25.36 26.00
N TYR A 330 -19.21 26.55 25.75
CA TYR A 330 -19.14 27.59 26.77
C TYR A 330 -20.31 28.54 26.65
N ILE A 331 -20.62 29.23 27.75
CA ILE A 331 -21.68 30.26 27.81
C ILE A 331 -21.52 31.28 26.67
N ASN A 332 -20.29 31.69 26.39
CA ASN A 332 -19.92 32.63 25.34
C ASN A 332 -20.24 32.13 23.92
N GLU A 333 -20.64 30.88 23.71
CA GLU A 333 -21.04 30.33 22.41
C GLU A 333 -22.56 30.18 22.25
N ILE A 334 -23.31 30.25 23.36
CA ILE A 334 -24.75 29.95 23.40
C ILE A 334 -25.61 31.19 23.68
N ILE A 335 -25.04 32.25 24.29
CA ILE A 335 -25.77 33.47 24.67
C ILE A 335 -26.64 34.02 23.53
N TRP A 336 -26.12 34.04 22.30
CA TRP A 336 -26.85 34.56 21.14
C TRP A 336 -28.09 33.74 20.75
N ILE A 337 -28.06 32.42 21.02
CA ILE A 337 -29.19 31.50 20.80
C ILE A 337 -30.30 31.86 21.77
N LEU A 338 -29.97 31.99 23.06
CA LEU A 338 -30.93 32.34 24.12
C LEU A 338 -31.58 33.70 23.88
N LYS A 339 -30.79 34.70 23.47
CA LYS A 339 -31.33 36.03 23.15
C LYS A 339 -32.17 36.04 21.86
N THR A 340 -31.83 35.22 20.87
CA THR A 340 -32.64 35.11 19.64
C THR A 340 -33.98 34.43 19.90
N LEU A 341 -34.02 33.44 20.80
CA LEU A 341 -35.25 32.77 21.20
C LEU A 341 -36.14 33.62 22.12
N ASN A 342 -35.62 34.73 22.65
CA ASN A 342 -36.28 35.58 23.65
C ASN A 342 -36.76 34.73 24.85
N VAL A 343 -35.81 34.01 25.46
CA VAL A 343 -36.05 33.08 26.57
C VAL A 343 -36.45 33.84 27.83
N SER A 344 -37.52 33.40 28.48
CA SER A 344 -38.00 33.99 29.74
C SER A 344 -37.23 33.46 30.96
N ASP A 345 -36.83 32.19 30.93
CA ASP A 345 -36.11 31.50 32.01
C ASP A 345 -35.30 30.33 31.43
N PHE A 346 -34.12 30.03 31.96
CA PHE A 346 -33.31 28.89 31.50
C PHE A 346 -32.47 28.27 32.62
N SER A 347 -32.06 27.03 32.41
CA SER A 347 -31.05 26.34 33.20
C SER A 347 -30.02 25.71 32.27
N MET A 348 -28.76 25.81 32.63
CA MET A 348 -27.70 25.06 31.98
C MET A 348 -27.42 23.81 32.80
N VAL A 349 -27.13 22.72 32.11
CA VAL A 349 -26.59 21.51 32.72
C VAL A 349 -25.11 21.51 32.41
N ARG A 350 -24.30 21.70 33.44
CA ARG A 350 -22.85 21.72 33.34
C ARG A 350 -22.27 20.43 33.87
N VAL A 351 -21.32 19.87 33.14
CA VAL A 351 -20.69 18.59 33.48
C VAL A 351 -19.19 18.71 33.23
N GLU A 352 -18.38 17.84 33.84
CA GLU A 352 -16.93 17.88 33.70
C GLU A 352 -16.49 17.85 32.23
N SER A 353 -15.43 18.62 31.93
CA SER A 353 -14.72 18.54 30.66
C SER A 353 -14.17 17.14 30.43
N THR A 354 -14.07 16.74 29.16
CA THR A 354 -13.49 15.43 28.74
C THR A 354 -12.01 15.26 29.12
N GLU A 355 -11.35 16.32 29.57
CA GLU A 355 -10.00 16.29 30.12
C GLU A 355 -9.95 15.59 31.49
N TYR A 356 -11.07 15.56 32.20
CA TYR A 356 -11.20 14.95 33.51
C TYR A 356 -12.07 13.69 33.44
N VAL A 357 -11.78 12.72 34.30
CA VAL A 357 -12.52 11.45 34.32
C VAL A 357 -13.79 11.58 35.18
N CYS A 358 -13.66 12.20 36.34
CA CYS A 358 -14.74 12.45 37.29
C CYS A 358 -14.38 13.56 38.29
N SER A 359 -15.30 13.82 39.20
CA SER A 359 -15.06 14.63 40.40
C SER A 359 -14.93 13.73 41.63
N GLY A 360 -13.95 14.00 42.49
CA GLY A 360 -13.78 13.34 43.78
C GLY A 360 -14.37 14.19 44.92
N LEU A 361 -15.23 13.60 45.74
CA LEU A 361 -15.61 14.14 47.05
C LEU A 361 -14.61 13.65 48.10
N LEU A 362 -13.88 14.58 48.70
CA LEU A 362 -12.91 14.32 49.75
C LEU A 362 -13.45 14.84 51.08
N LEU A 363 -13.77 13.93 52.00
CA LEU A 363 -14.21 14.28 53.37
C LEU A 363 -13.02 14.56 54.28
N ASP A 364 -12.06 13.62 54.30
CA ASP A 364 -10.80 13.71 55.03
C ASP A 364 -9.63 13.36 54.10
N SER A 365 -8.39 13.51 54.56
CA SER A 365 -7.17 13.22 53.77
C SER A 365 -7.06 11.77 53.24
N SER A 366 -7.93 10.85 53.66
CA SER A 366 -7.92 9.43 53.31
C SER A 366 -9.20 8.91 52.64
N THR A 367 -10.32 9.64 52.71
CA THR A 367 -11.63 9.19 52.23
C THR A 367 -12.05 9.98 51.00
N ARG A 368 -12.00 9.33 49.84
CA ARG A 368 -12.38 9.90 48.54
C ARG A 368 -13.47 9.06 47.89
N TYR A 369 -14.49 9.74 47.38
CA TYR A 369 -15.56 9.13 46.58
C TYR A 369 -15.58 9.74 45.20
N ASP A 370 -15.48 8.89 44.18
CA ASP A 370 -15.53 9.32 42.79
C ASP A 370 -16.98 9.42 42.33
N VAL A 371 -17.37 10.62 41.90
CA VAL A 371 -18.73 10.99 41.52
C VAL A 371 -18.70 11.86 40.26
N GLN A 372 -19.86 11.98 39.62
CA GLN A 372 -20.08 12.92 38.54
C GLN A 372 -20.78 14.16 39.08
N LEU A 373 -20.11 15.31 39.06
CA LEU A 373 -20.66 16.57 39.51
C LEU A 373 -21.42 17.27 38.39
N VAL A 374 -22.70 17.54 38.63
CA VAL A 374 -23.61 18.14 37.67
C VAL A 374 -24.10 19.49 38.20
N GLY A 375 -23.79 20.56 37.48
CA GLY A 375 -24.29 21.90 37.76
C GLY A 375 -25.68 22.10 37.19
N ILE A 376 -26.63 22.54 38.02
CA ILE A 376 -28.00 22.87 37.60
C ILE A 376 -28.47 24.20 38.21
N ASN A 377 -29.43 24.85 37.55
CA ASN A 377 -30.16 25.97 38.13
C ASN A 377 -31.34 25.45 38.95
N ALA A 378 -31.17 25.41 40.27
CA ALA A 378 -32.17 24.84 41.15
C ALA A 378 -33.49 25.62 41.16
N SER A 379 -33.46 26.92 40.90
CA SER A 379 -34.67 27.75 40.82
C SER A 379 -35.55 27.38 39.62
N PHE A 380 -34.93 27.13 38.46
CA PHE A 380 -35.61 26.68 37.24
C PHE A 380 -36.19 25.28 37.43
N PHE A 381 -35.38 24.34 37.93
CA PHE A 381 -35.77 22.96 38.18
C PHE A 381 -36.89 22.84 39.23
N LYS A 382 -36.89 23.71 40.25
CA LYS A 382 -37.98 23.80 41.22
C LYS A 382 -39.28 24.28 40.59
N ARG A 383 -39.22 25.28 39.69
CA ARG A 383 -40.39 25.91 39.08
C ARG A 383 -41.06 25.03 38.03
N TYR A 384 -40.29 24.32 37.21
CA TYR A 384 -40.80 23.65 36.02
C TYR A 384 -40.71 22.12 36.06
N LEU A 385 -39.89 21.56 36.94
CA LEU A 385 -39.57 20.13 36.99
C LEU A 385 -39.86 19.51 38.37
N ASN A 386 -40.58 20.20 39.26
CA ASN A 386 -40.92 19.72 40.61
C ASN A 386 -39.72 19.16 41.41
N TYR A 387 -38.52 19.72 41.21
CA TYR A 387 -37.27 19.22 41.79
C TYR A 387 -37.31 18.93 43.29
N THR A 388 -38.01 19.76 44.07
CA THR A 388 -38.14 19.61 45.52
C THR A 388 -38.90 18.36 45.95
N SER A 389 -39.74 17.79 45.09
CA SER A 389 -40.51 16.56 45.39
C SER A 389 -39.65 15.29 45.38
N TYR A 390 -38.46 15.37 44.76
CA TYR A 390 -37.53 14.23 44.63
C TYR A 390 -36.41 14.27 45.68
N LEU A 391 -36.43 15.28 46.55
CA LEU A 391 -35.38 15.54 47.54
C LEU A 391 -35.87 15.31 48.96
N VAL A 392 -34.96 14.76 49.78
CA VAL A 392 -35.08 14.69 51.23
C VAL A 392 -33.99 15.61 51.80
N GLY A 393 -34.40 16.72 52.41
CA GLY A 393 -33.49 17.74 52.95
C GLY A 393 -33.65 19.10 52.28
N THR A 394 -32.60 19.91 52.32
CA THR A 394 -32.58 21.25 51.71
C THR A 394 -32.27 21.17 50.21
N PRO A 395 -33.07 21.81 49.35
CA PRO A 395 -32.73 21.90 47.93
C PRO A 395 -31.55 22.83 47.71
N ILE A 396 -30.81 22.61 46.62
CA ILE A 396 -29.80 23.56 46.15
C ILE A 396 -30.45 24.93 45.96
N THR A 397 -29.76 25.97 46.38
CA THR A 397 -30.10 27.36 46.07
C THR A 397 -29.02 27.97 45.19
N ASN A 398 -29.39 28.91 44.33
CA ASN A 398 -28.41 29.57 43.47
C ASN A 398 -27.39 30.32 44.33
N ASN A 399 -26.12 30.31 43.93
CA ASN A 399 -24.98 30.89 44.67
C ASN A 399 -24.77 30.29 46.07
N THR A 400 -25.13 29.02 46.27
CA THR A 400 -24.79 28.30 47.50
C THR A 400 -24.02 27.04 47.16
N ARG A 401 -23.00 26.74 47.98
CA ARG A 401 -22.19 25.52 47.89
C ARG A 401 -22.90 24.30 48.46
N ILE A 402 -24.23 24.26 48.33
CA ILE A 402 -25.03 23.13 48.75
C ILE A 402 -24.95 22.07 47.66
N ILE A 403 -24.60 20.84 48.06
CA ILE A 403 -24.63 19.68 47.19
C ILE A 403 -25.77 18.75 47.56
N ASN A 404 -26.40 18.19 46.53
CA ASN A 404 -27.40 17.13 46.67
C ASN A 404 -26.82 15.81 46.18
N ILE A 405 -26.77 14.84 47.08
CA ILE A 405 -26.14 13.54 46.85
C ILE A 405 -27.21 12.45 46.59
N PRO A 406 -26.86 11.36 45.90
CA PRO A 406 -27.76 10.23 45.72
C PRO A 406 -28.03 9.55 47.06
N ARG A 407 -29.23 8.97 47.21
CA ARG A 407 -29.55 8.17 48.39
C ARG A 407 -28.62 6.96 48.57
N GLN A 408 -28.01 6.43 47.50
CA GLN A 408 -26.98 5.40 47.63
C GLN A 408 -25.77 5.80 48.48
N LEU A 409 -25.45 7.10 48.55
CA LEU A 409 -24.37 7.62 49.39
C LEU A 409 -24.83 7.98 50.81
N SER A 410 -26.08 7.71 51.20
CA SER A 410 -26.60 8.09 52.53
C SER A 410 -25.95 7.34 53.69
N ASP A 411 -25.40 6.16 53.42
CA ASP A 411 -24.74 5.33 54.44
C ASP A 411 -23.33 5.85 54.78
N THR A 412 -22.73 6.62 53.86
CA THR A 412 -21.35 7.12 53.96
C THR A 412 -21.28 8.62 54.19
N LEU A 413 -22.19 9.39 53.60
CA LEU A 413 -22.26 10.85 53.68
C LEU A 413 -23.55 11.28 54.38
N LYS A 414 -23.41 11.97 55.52
CA LYS A 414 -24.57 12.47 56.29
C LYS A 414 -24.94 13.89 55.88
N LEU A 415 -26.23 14.22 56.04
CA LEU A 415 -26.71 15.60 55.94
C LEU A 415 -25.94 16.46 56.95
N GLY A 416 -25.34 17.55 56.48
CA GLY A 416 -24.54 18.43 57.33
C GLY A 416 -23.03 18.36 57.16
N GLU A 417 -22.51 17.32 56.51
CA GLU A 417 -21.07 17.17 56.27
C GLU A 417 -20.56 18.12 55.17
N THR A 418 -19.27 18.46 55.24
CA THR A 418 -18.63 19.45 54.35
C THR A 418 -17.50 18.84 53.52
N PRO A 419 -17.78 18.01 52.49
CA PRO A 419 -16.75 17.51 51.59
C PRO A 419 -16.12 18.62 50.75
N SER A 420 -14.82 18.46 50.47
CA SER A 420 -14.11 19.22 49.45
C SER A 420 -14.25 18.54 48.09
N ILE A 421 -14.45 19.32 47.03
CA ILE A 421 -14.68 18.82 45.67
C ILE A 421 -13.41 18.99 44.85
N TRP A 422 -12.93 17.91 44.24
CA TRP A 422 -11.72 17.88 43.42
C TRP A 422 -12.01 17.29 42.04
N LEU A 423 -11.35 17.81 41.00
CA LEU A 423 -11.30 17.17 39.68
C LEU A 423 -10.25 16.08 39.68
N VAL A 424 -10.60 14.95 39.09
CA VAL A 424 -9.77 13.76 39.06
C VAL A 424 -9.33 13.47 37.63
N ALA A 425 -8.03 13.27 37.43
CA ALA A 425 -7.47 12.80 36.17
C ALA A 425 -6.67 11.50 36.38
N VAL A 426 -6.40 10.80 35.28
CA VAL A 426 -5.58 9.59 35.30
C VAL A 426 -4.10 9.99 35.19
N SER A 427 -3.29 9.50 36.12
CA SER A 427 -1.84 9.63 36.05
C SER A 427 -1.28 8.87 34.84
N GLU A 428 -0.50 9.53 33.99
CA GLU A 428 0.14 8.90 32.83
C GLU A 428 1.16 7.80 33.23
N THR A 429 1.68 7.84 34.46
CA THR A 429 2.75 6.95 34.92
C THR A 429 2.25 5.78 35.78
N SER A 430 1.24 6.01 36.63
CA SER A 430 0.70 4.99 37.55
C SER A 430 -0.67 4.45 37.12
N TYR A 431 -1.33 5.06 36.13
CA TYR A 431 -2.73 4.79 35.76
C TYR A 431 -3.73 4.92 36.92
N GLU A 432 -3.30 5.52 38.04
CA GLU A 432 -4.16 5.79 39.18
C GLU A 432 -4.90 7.12 39.01
N TYR A 433 -6.11 7.18 39.55
CA TYR A 433 -6.90 8.40 39.59
C TYR A 433 -6.34 9.35 40.66
N LEU A 434 -5.82 10.50 40.26
CA LEU A 434 -5.28 11.50 41.18
C LEU A 434 -6.14 12.78 41.16
N PRO A 435 -6.39 13.39 42.32
CA PRO A 435 -7.00 14.72 42.38
C PRO A 435 -5.99 15.75 41.85
N VAL A 436 -6.39 16.50 40.82
CA VAL A 436 -5.50 17.44 40.11
C VAL A 436 -5.82 18.89 40.47
N LYS A 437 -7.11 19.21 40.61
CA LYS A 437 -7.57 20.60 40.78
C LYS A 437 -8.75 20.66 41.72
N GLN A 438 -8.69 21.53 42.72
CA GLN A 438 -9.80 21.75 43.65
C GLN A 438 -10.85 22.68 43.01
N VAL A 439 -12.13 22.32 43.12
CA VAL A 439 -13.26 23.04 42.51
C VAL A 439 -13.99 23.89 43.54
N ALA A 440 -14.30 23.31 44.70
CA ALA A 440 -15.02 23.99 45.78
C ALA A 440 -14.52 23.53 47.15
N GLU A 441 -14.25 24.49 48.02
CA GLU A 441 -13.97 24.31 49.45
C GLU A 441 -15.28 24.36 50.25
N ASP A 442 -15.38 23.52 51.28
CA ASP A 442 -16.48 23.48 52.24
C ASP A 442 -17.88 23.37 51.59
N SER A 443 -18.04 22.43 50.65
CA SER A 443 -19.35 22.19 50.04
C SER A 443 -20.25 21.44 51.03
N TYR A 444 -21.44 21.94 51.30
CA TYR A 444 -22.34 21.42 52.33
C TYR A 444 -23.32 20.40 51.77
N VAL A 445 -23.39 19.20 52.35
CA VAL A 445 -24.40 18.19 51.99
C VAL A 445 -25.76 18.63 52.53
N GLY A 446 -26.56 19.27 51.67
CA GLY A 446 -27.85 19.84 52.06
C GLY A 446 -29.04 18.91 51.86
N GLY A 447 -28.98 17.99 50.91
CA GLY A 447 -30.10 17.11 50.58
C GLY A 447 -29.69 15.81 49.90
N MET A 448 -30.57 14.82 49.97
CA MET A 448 -30.44 13.53 49.31
C MET A 448 -31.56 13.35 48.28
N TYR A 449 -31.25 12.86 47.09
CA TYR A 449 -32.25 12.65 46.03
C TYR A 449 -32.55 11.17 45.78
N ASP A 450 -33.79 10.88 45.36
CA ASP A 450 -34.22 9.55 44.90
C ASP A 450 -33.85 9.37 43.41
N GLU A 451 -32.82 8.58 43.15
CA GLU A 451 -32.26 8.36 41.80
C GLU A 451 -33.29 7.85 40.81
N ASN A 452 -34.16 6.93 41.23
CA ASN A 452 -35.18 6.31 40.38
C ASN A 452 -36.24 7.31 39.90
N LYS A 453 -36.35 8.46 40.57
CA LYS A 453 -37.31 9.52 40.22
C LYS A 453 -36.64 10.74 39.60
N MET A 454 -35.41 11.03 40.02
CA MET A 454 -34.69 12.25 39.63
C MET A 454 -33.90 12.07 38.33
N LEU A 455 -33.21 10.93 38.14
CA LEU A 455 -32.44 10.67 36.91
C LEU A 455 -33.30 10.57 35.64
N PRO A 456 -34.53 10.01 35.66
CA PRO A 456 -35.41 10.01 34.49
C PRO A 456 -35.78 11.41 33.97
N ILE A 457 -35.66 12.48 34.79
CA ILE A 457 -35.88 13.86 34.33
C ILE A 457 -34.85 14.24 33.26
N PHE A 458 -33.65 13.68 33.33
CA PHE A 458 -32.58 13.89 32.37
C PHE A 458 -32.58 12.82 31.25
N ASN A 459 -33.61 11.97 31.18
CA ASN A 459 -33.77 10.97 30.12
C ASN A 459 -34.91 11.40 29.19
N MET A 460 -34.57 11.72 27.94
CA MET A 460 -35.53 12.12 26.91
C MET A 460 -35.57 11.05 25.83
N SER A 461 -36.69 10.33 25.74
CA SER A 461 -36.94 9.30 24.71
C SER A 461 -35.91 8.15 24.67
N GLY A 462 -35.38 7.76 25.83
CA GLY A 462 -34.42 6.65 25.95
C GLY A 462 -32.95 7.07 25.86
N GLU A 463 -32.67 8.35 25.59
CA GLU A 463 -31.33 8.93 25.68
C GLU A 463 -31.16 9.75 26.96
N GLU A 464 -30.11 9.43 27.72
CA GLU A 464 -29.71 10.18 28.91
C GLU A 464 -28.87 11.40 28.51
N ILE A 465 -29.28 12.58 28.99
CA ILE A 465 -28.57 13.85 28.79
C ILE A 465 -27.25 13.87 29.58
N LEU A 466 -27.23 13.19 30.73
CA LEU A 466 -26.06 13.06 31.59
C LEU A 466 -25.10 11.98 31.05
N PRO A 467 -23.78 12.18 31.16
CA PRO A 467 -22.79 11.22 30.66
C PRO A 467 -22.74 9.95 31.50
N LYS A 468 -22.58 8.79 30.84
CA LYS A 468 -22.60 7.45 31.46
C LYS A 468 -21.29 7.01 32.10
N ASN A 469 -20.34 7.94 32.29
CA ASN A 469 -18.97 7.57 32.68
C ASN A 469 -18.92 7.04 34.12
N PHE A 470 -19.74 7.60 35.02
CA PHE A 470 -19.88 7.17 36.39
C PHE A 470 -21.35 7.01 36.78
N PRO A 471 -21.71 5.99 37.57
CA PRO A 471 -23.11 5.73 37.93
C PRO A 471 -23.65 6.68 39.02
N THR A 472 -22.78 7.45 39.68
CA THR A 472 -23.12 8.26 40.85
C THR A 472 -23.05 9.75 40.52
N TYR A 473 -24.20 10.44 40.52
CA TYR A 473 -24.28 11.88 40.22
C TYR A 473 -24.43 12.72 41.49
N VAL A 474 -23.81 13.89 41.54
CA VAL A 474 -23.95 14.86 42.63
C VAL A 474 -24.34 16.18 42.02
N PHE A 475 -25.42 16.79 42.51
CA PHE A 475 -25.92 18.04 41.96
C PHE A 475 -25.42 19.23 42.78
N ILE A 476 -24.98 20.28 42.10
CA ILE A 476 -24.56 21.56 42.70
C ILE A 476 -25.15 22.71 41.89
N SER A 477 -25.16 23.92 42.46
CA SER A 477 -25.55 25.12 41.72
C SER A 477 -24.61 25.34 40.53
N GLU A 478 -25.17 25.58 39.33
CA GLU A 478 -24.40 25.87 38.12
C GLU A 478 -23.48 27.09 38.24
N ASP A 479 -23.82 28.04 39.13
CA ASP A 479 -23.10 29.30 39.36
C ASP A 479 -21.78 29.10 40.11
N GLU A 480 -21.67 28.05 40.92
CA GLU A 480 -20.46 27.73 41.70
C GLU A 480 -19.40 26.98 40.89
N LEU A 481 -19.76 26.48 39.70
CA LEU A 481 -18.85 25.68 38.88
C LEU A 481 -17.98 26.55 37.97
N PRO A 482 -16.65 26.32 37.93
CA PRO A 482 -15.77 27.06 37.05
C PRO A 482 -16.12 26.77 35.58
N PRO A 483 -16.47 27.80 34.78
CA PRO A 483 -17.00 27.63 33.42
C PRO A 483 -16.03 26.97 32.44
N VAL A 484 -14.72 27.03 32.71
CA VAL A 484 -13.69 26.45 31.85
C VAL A 484 -13.64 24.92 32.01
N ASP A 485 -13.73 24.44 33.26
CA ASP A 485 -13.61 23.03 33.59
C ASP A 485 -14.96 22.28 33.50
N TYR A 486 -16.07 23.02 33.61
CA TYR A 486 -17.44 22.50 33.55
C TYR A 486 -18.23 23.11 32.38
N PRO A 487 -17.98 22.65 31.15
CA PRO A 487 -18.73 23.08 29.98
C PRO A 487 -20.21 22.70 30.03
N ILE A 488 -20.98 23.38 29.19
CA ILE A 488 -22.43 23.19 29.06
C ILE A 488 -22.69 21.95 28.21
N ARG A 489 -23.39 20.97 28.81
CA ARG A 489 -23.86 19.74 28.16
C ARG A 489 -25.26 19.91 27.58
N ALA A 490 -26.15 20.57 28.31
CA ALA A 490 -27.50 20.83 27.84
C ALA A 490 -28.03 22.17 28.36
N VAL A 491 -29.03 22.72 27.68
CA VAL A 491 -29.72 23.94 28.08
C VAL A 491 -31.21 23.73 28.03
N PHE A 492 -31.87 23.84 29.17
CA PHE A 492 -33.31 23.88 29.32
C PHE A 492 -33.75 25.33 29.22
N PHE A 493 -34.71 25.65 28.36
CA PHE A 493 -35.17 27.03 28.17
C PHE A 493 -36.69 27.09 28.08
N ALA A 494 -37.28 28.05 28.78
CA ALA A 494 -38.69 28.40 28.67
C ALA A 494 -38.86 29.57 27.69
N ALA A 495 -39.62 29.38 26.62
CA ALA A 495 -39.88 30.40 25.61
C ALA A 495 -41.14 30.07 24.81
N SER A 496 -41.88 31.10 24.39
CA SER A 496 -42.98 30.92 23.44
C SER A 496 -42.46 30.41 22.09
N LEU A 497 -43.02 29.32 21.58
CA LEU A 497 -42.57 28.67 20.35
C LEU A 497 -43.38 29.17 19.14
N THR A 498 -42.91 30.23 18.48
CA THR A 498 -43.44 30.66 17.18
C THR A 498 -42.80 29.87 16.03
N GLU A 499 -43.46 29.80 14.87
CA GLU A 499 -42.91 29.09 13.69
C GLU A 499 -41.50 29.57 13.32
N ASP A 500 -41.24 30.89 13.34
CA ASP A 500 -39.92 31.46 13.08
C ASP A 500 -38.83 30.93 14.04
N LYS A 501 -39.18 30.72 15.32
CA LYS A 501 -38.24 30.19 16.32
C LYS A 501 -38.00 28.70 16.14
N ILE A 502 -39.02 27.95 15.72
CA ILE A 502 -38.88 26.54 15.37
C ILE A 502 -37.97 26.38 14.17
N ASP A 503 -38.17 27.18 13.11
CA ASP A 503 -37.31 27.18 11.93
C ASP A 503 -35.87 27.59 12.24
N PHE A 504 -35.69 28.56 13.14
CA PHE A 504 -34.37 28.90 13.67
C PHE A 504 -33.70 27.72 14.37
N LEU A 505 -34.41 26.99 15.23
CA LEU A 505 -33.88 25.82 15.93
C LEU A 505 -33.58 24.65 14.99
N LYS A 506 -34.39 24.45 13.94
CA LYS A 506 -34.11 23.51 12.85
C LYS A 506 -32.79 23.84 12.16
N ARG A 507 -32.57 25.11 11.81
CA ARG A 507 -31.30 25.56 11.21
C ARG A 507 -30.13 25.36 12.18
N ILE A 508 -30.28 25.70 13.46
CA ILE A 508 -29.21 25.50 14.45
C ILE A 508 -28.84 24.01 14.60
N SER A 509 -29.84 23.14 14.76
CA SER A 509 -29.60 21.71 14.87
C SER A 509 -28.88 21.14 13.64
N SER A 510 -29.16 21.68 12.44
CA SER A 510 -28.53 21.24 11.20
C SER A 510 -27.06 21.63 11.06
N PHE A 511 -26.62 22.78 11.61
CA PHE A 511 -25.24 23.25 11.46
C PHE A 511 -24.33 23.00 12.67
N LEU A 512 -24.86 23.09 13.90
CA LEU A 512 -24.06 22.81 15.10
C LEU A 512 -23.97 21.32 15.43
N ASN A 513 -24.70 20.46 14.69
CA ASN A 513 -24.86 19.04 14.98
C ASN A 513 -25.30 18.79 16.44
N ILE A 514 -26.37 19.49 16.83
CA ILE A 514 -26.95 19.44 18.18
C ILE A 514 -28.36 18.85 18.11
N LYS A 515 -28.80 18.24 19.20
CA LYS A 515 -30.15 17.73 19.34
C LYS A 515 -31.02 18.79 20.02
N VAL A 516 -32.21 19.03 19.48
CA VAL A 516 -33.17 19.98 20.04
C VAL A 516 -34.49 19.27 20.29
N TYR A 517 -34.92 19.25 21.55
CA TYR A 517 -36.20 18.73 22.00
C TYR A 517 -37.14 19.90 22.27
N LEU A 518 -38.38 19.83 21.81
CA LEU A 518 -39.36 20.91 21.95
C LEU A 518 -40.64 20.45 22.66
N SER A 519 -41.31 21.40 23.32
CA SER A 519 -42.59 21.17 24.00
C SER A 519 -43.76 20.82 23.08
N ASN A 520 -43.63 21.03 21.77
CA ASN A 520 -44.58 20.56 20.77
C ASN A 520 -44.48 19.05 20.49
N GLY A 521 -43.64 18.32 21.24
CA GLY A 521 -43.44 16.88 21.08
C GLY A 521 -42.58 16.54 19.87
N LYS A 522 -41.72 17.45 19.41
CA LYS A 522 -40.80 17.21 18.28
C LYS A 522 -39.34 17.27 18.71
N MET A 523 -38.54 16.40 18.12
CA MET A 523 -37.10 16.37 18.24
C MET A 523 -36.47 16.62 16.87
N TYR A 524 -35.46 17.49 16.84
CA TYR A 524 -34.68 17.80 15.65
C TYR A 524 -33.22 17.44 15.88
N TYR A 525 -32.66 16.65 14.96
CA TYR A 525 -31.25 16.31 14.98
C TYR A 525 -30.76 15.91 13.58
N LYS A 526 -29.46 16.03 13.33
CA LYS A 526 -28.84 15.72 12.04
C LYS A 526 -27.70 14.70 12.22
N PRO A 527 -28.02 13.42 12.50
CA PRO A 527 -27.01 12.39 12.70
C PRO A 527 -26.22 12.18 11.40
N THR A 528 -24.92 11.97 11.53
CA THR A 528 -24.10 11.47 10.43
C THR A 528 -24.32 9.97 10.32
N LEU A 529 -25.19 9.55 9.40
CA LEU A 529 -25.46 8.13 9.17
C LEU A 529 -24.57 7.63 8.02
N ILE A 530 -23.82 6.58 8.30
CA ILE A 530 -23.16 5.80 7.27
C ILE A 530 -24.19 4.79 6.77
N THR A 531 -24.90 5.16 5.70
CA THR A 531 -25.87 4.24 5.09
C THR A 531 -25.16 3.38 4.04
N LEU A 532 -25.10 2.09 4.31
CA LEU A 532 -24.65 1.07 3.37
C LEU A 532 -25.87 0.56 2.60
N LYS A 533 -26.28 1.29 1.55
CA LYS A 533 -27.38 0.84 0.69
C LYS A 533 -26.90 -0.30 -0.19
N GLY A 534 -27.70 -1.37 -0.27
CA GLY A 534 -27.44 -2.48 -1.19
C GLY A 534 -26.41 -3.52 -0.71
N LEU A 535 -26.03 -3.56 0.57
CA LEU A 535 -25.04 -4.53 1.06
C LEU A 535 -25.52 -5.99 0.94
N THR A 536 -26.82 -6.25 1.11
CA THR A 536 -27.37 -7.60 0.89
C THR A 536 -27.31 -8.00 -0.59
N SER A 537 -27.63 -7.08 -1.50
CA SER A 537 -27.56 -7.32 -2.94
C SER A 537 -26.12 -7.43 -3.45
N THR A 538 -25.13 -6.78 -2.82
CA THR A 538 -23.71 -7.00 -3.18
C THR A 538 -23.24 -8.39 -2.84
N ILE A 539 -23.55 -8.87 -1.64
CA ILE A 539 -23.12 -10.20 -1.21
C ILE A 539 -23.68 -11.24 -2.17
N ILE A 540 -24.97 -11.12 -2.51
CA ILE A 540 -25.63 -11.99 -3.49
C ILE A 540 -24.94 -11.90 -4.86
N SER A 541 -24.62 -10.69 -5.33
CA SER A 541 -23.95 -10.49 -6.62
C SER A 541 -22.52 -11.02 -6.64
N VAL A 542 -21.77 -10.90 -5.54
CA VAL A 542 -20.43 -11.51 -5.37
C VAL A 542 -20.53 -13.03 -5.43
N LEU A 543 -21.54 -13.62 -4.81
CA LEU A 543 -21.77 -15.07 -4.86
C LEU A 543 -22.10 -15.53 -6.28
N PHE A 544 -23.02 -14.85 -6.98
CA PHE A 544 -23.35 -15.19 -8.37
C PHE A 544 -22.16 -15.01 -9.32
N SER A 545 -21.41 -13.91 -9.21
CA SER A 545 -20.23 -13.67 -10.05
C SER A 545 -19.12 -14.68 -9.80
N SER A 546 -18.83 -15.01 -8.53
CA SER A 546 -17.83 -16.03 -8.18
C SER A 546 -18.26 -17.42 -8.66
N MET A 547 -19.53 -17.81 -8.53
CA MET A 547 -20.04 -19.06 -9.09
C MET A 547 -19.94 -19.11 -10.62
N LEU A 548 -20.26 -18.02 -11.32
CA LEU A 548 -20.17 -17.94 -12.77
C LEU A 548 -18.72 -18.07 -13.24
N ILE A 549 -17.78 -17.38 -12.58
CA ILE A 549 -16.34 -17.52 -12.85
C ILE A 549 -15.89 -18.95 -12.56
N MET A 550 -16.34 -19.55 -11.46
CA MET A 550 -16.00 -20.93 -11.12
C MET A 550 -16.46 -21.92 -12.19
N ILE A 551 -17.72 -21.85 -12.63
CA ILE A 551 -18.27 -22.75 -13.67
C ILE A 551 -17.50 -22.58 -14.99
N THR A 552 -17.21 -21.34 -15.37
CA THR A 552 -16.50 -21.06 -16.64
C THR A 552 -15.05 -21.54 -16.60
N MET A 553 -14.36 -21.38 -15.47
CA MET A 553 -13.01 -21.91 -15.25
C MET A 553 -12.98 -23.43 -15.19
N TYR A 554 -13.97 -24.07 -14.54
CA TYR A 554 -14.12 -25.52 -14.56
C TYR A 554 -14.30 -26.06 -15.99
N GLY A 555 -15.16 -25.42 -16.77
CA GLY A 555 -15.30 -25.71 -18.19
C GLY A 555 -13.95 -25.57 -18.91
N SER A 556 -13.21 -24.49 -18.65
CA SER A 556 -11.88 -24.28 -19.25
C SER A 556 -10.91 -25.41 -18.97
N ILE A 557 -10.81 -25.82 -17.70
CA ILE A 557 -9.92 -26.89 -17.26
C ILE A 557 -10.27 -28.21 -17.95
N GLU A 558 -11.55 -28.56 -18.06
CA GLU A 558 -11.92 -29.85 -18.66
C GLU A 558 -11.60 -29.88 -20.16
N TYR A 559 -11.76 -28.76 -20.87
CA TYR A 559 -11.36 -28.64 -22.27
C TYR A 559 -9.83 -28.64 -22.47
N GLU A 560 -9.06 -28.07 -21.53
CA GLU A 560 -7.60 -27.94 -21.63
C GLU A 560 -6.86 -29.05 -20.90
N LYS A 561 -7.58 -30.04 -20.40
CA LYS A 561 -7.05 -31.18 -19.65
C LYS A 561 -5.90 -31.87 -20.37
N ASN A 562 -5.99 -32.05 -21.68
CA ASN A 562 -4.94 -32.70 -22.45
C ASN A 562 -3.68 -31.82 -22.55
N ASP A 563 -3.83 -30.53 -22.88
CA ASP A 563 -2.71 -29.58 -22.96
C ASP A 563 -2.01 -29.41 -21.61
N LEU A 564 -2.79 -29.27 -20.54
CA LEU A 564 -2.28 -29.13 -19.18
C LEU A 564 -1.58 -30.41 -18.70
N ARG A 565 -2.09 -31.57 -19.09
CA ARG A 565 -1.41 -32.86 -18.85
C ARG A 565 -0.09 -32.93 -19.60
N THR A 566 -0.04 -32.47 -20.85
CA THR A 566 1.21 -32.40 -21.61
C THR A 566 2.21 -31.46 -20.96
N ILE A 567 1.78 -30.29 -20.48
CA ILE A 567 2.64 -29.35 -19.73
C ILE A 567 3.17 -29.99 -18.44
N ALA A 568 2.32 -30.72 -17.71
CA ALA A 568 2.74 -31.45 -16.51
C ALA A 568 3.74 -32.58 -16.82
N ILE A 569 3.53 -33.32 -17.91
CA ILE A 569 4.44 -34.38 -18.39
C ILE A 569 5.79 -33.79 -18.81
N LEU A 570 5.80 -32.61 -19.42
CA LEU A 570 7.01 -31.87 -19.82
C LEU A 570 7.75 -31.25 -18.63
N GLY A 571 7.27 -31.42 -17.39
CA GLY A 571 7.90 -30.91 -16.17
C GLY A 571 7.43 -29.53 -15.73
N GLY A 572 6.30 -29.05 -16.23
CA GLY A 572 5.66 -27.82 -15.76
C GLY A 572 5.32 -27.92 -14.27
N ASN A 573 5.68 -26.89 -13.49
CA ASN A 573 5.40 -26.86 -12.07
C ASN A 573 3.87 -26.74 -11.86
N PRO A 574 3.23 -27.61 -11.03
CA PRO A 574 1.80 -27.53 -10.72
C PRO A 574 1.40 -26.16 -10.15
N ARG A 575 2.33 -25.47 -9.48
CA ARG A 575 2.13 -24.09 -9.00
C ARG A 575 1.98 -23.09 -10.15
N ASP A 576 2.75 -23.24 -11.21
CA ASP A 576 2.72 -22.32 -12.36
C ASP A 576 1.42 -22.49 -13.16
N ILE A 577 0.93 -23.73 -13.27
CA ILE A 577 -0.38 -24.06 -13.87
C ILE A 577 -1.53 -23.46 -13.04
N ALA A 578 -1.50 -23.62 -11.72
CA ALA A 578 -2.49 -23.02 -10.84
C ALA A 578 -2.47 -21.48 -10.90
N GLN A 579 -1.27 -20.87 -10.91
CA GLN A 579 -1.10 -19.42 -11.08
C GLN A 579 -1.64 -18.92 -12.40
N GLN A 580 -1.49 -19.70 -13.48
CA GLN A 580 -2.03 -19.36 -14.79
C GLN A 580 -3.57 -19.32 -14.77
N ILE A 581 -4.24 -20.33 -14.21
CA ILE A 581 -5.71 -20.38 -14.12
C ILE A 581 -6.24 -19.23 -13.25
N LEU A 582 -5.55 -18.97 -12.13
CA LEU A 582 -5.89 -17.86 -11.25
C LEU A 582 -5.73 -16.51 -11.98
N LEU A 583 -4.65 -16.34 -12.74
CA LEU A 583 -4.44 -15.16 -13.61
C LEU A 583 -5.49 -15.04 -14.71
N GLU A 584 -5.93 -16.14 -15.32
CA GLU A 584 -7.01 -16.13 -16.32
C GLU A 584 -8.31 -15.58 -15.71
N GLY A 585 -8.68 -16.07 -14.52
CA GLY A 585 -9.84 -15.57 -13.77
C GLY A 585 -9.71 -14.11 -13.37
N ILE A 586 -8.57 -13.70 -12.82
CA ILE A 586 -8.31 -12.30 -12.43
C ILE A 586 -8.37 -11.37 -13.65
N ILE A 587 -7.80 -11.76 -14.79
CA ILE A 587 -7.83 -10.94 -16.01
C ILE A 587 -9.27 -10.74 -16.48
N ILE A 588 -10.08 -11.80 -16.51
CA ILE A 588 -11.51 -11.71 -16.88
C ILE A 588 -12.24 -10.78 -15.90
N GLY A 589 -12.05 -10.98 -14.59
CA GLY A 589 -12.69 -10.18 -13.54
C GLY A 589 -12.28 -8.71 -13.59
N PHE A 590 -11.00 -8.42 -13.81
CA PHE A 590 -10.50 -7.05 -13.91
C PHE A 590 -11.07 -6.31 -15.13
N ILE A 591 -11.08 -6.96 -16.31
CA ILE A 591 -11.64 -6.38 -17.53
C ILE A 591 -13.15 -6.14 -17.36
N SER A 592 -13.88 -7.13 -16.86
CA SER A 592 -15.33 -7.04 -16.75
C SER A 592 -15.78 -5.96 -15.77
N THR A 593 -15.08 -5.86 -14.64
CA THR A 593 -15.35 -4.88 -13.59
C THR A 593 -15.00 -3.47 -14.04
N PHE A 594 -13.88 -3.29 -14.75
CA PHE A 594 -13.56 -2.02 -15.38
C PHE A 594 -14.70 -1.56 -16.28
N ILE A 595 -15.07 -2.39 -17.27
CA ILE A 595 -16.13 -2.05 -18.22
C ILE A 595 -17.47 -1.84 -17.50
N GLY A 596 -17.77 -2.63 -16.48
CA GLY A 596 -19.01 -2.53 -15.69
C GLY A 596 -19.10 -1.22 -14.90
N CYS A 597 -17.98 -0.81 -14.32
CA CYS A 597 -17.82 0.51 -13.71
C CYS A 597 -18.16 1.60 -14.75
N PHE A 598 -17.51 1.59 -15.92
CA PHE A 598 -17.74 2.61 -16.96
C PHE A 598 -19.11 2.55 -17.63
N SER A 599 -19.75 1.39 -17.71
CA SER A 599 -21.08 1.26 -18.30
C SER A 599 -22.20 1.67 -17.33
N SER A 600 -21.92 1.74 -16.02
CA SER A 600 -22.89 2.14 -15.00
C SER A 600 -23.48 3.55 -15.23
N PRO A 601 -22.70 4.62 -15.47
CA PRO A 601 -23.24 5.93 -15.83
C PRO A 601 -24.13 5.92 -17.06
N LEU A 602 -23.78 5.10 -18.07
CA LEU A 602 -24.54 4.98 -19.30
C LEU A 602 -25.88 4.26 -19.06
N LEU A 603 -25.88 3.20 -18.25
CA LEU A 603 -27.10 2.53 -17.79
C LEU A 603 -27.98 3.47 -16.96
N MET A 604 -27.39 4.30 -16.10
CA MET A 604 -28.11 5.30 -15.32
C MET A 604 -28.79 6.33 -16.22
N LEU A 605 -28.11 6.87 -17.23
CA LEU A 605 -28.72 7.78 -18.21
C LEU A 605 -29.89 7.13 -18.95
N LEU A 606 -29.76 5.84 -19.31
CA LEU A 606 -30.85 5.08 -19.91
C LEU A 606 -32.03 4.91 -18.95
N PHE A 607 -31.79 4.66 -17.66
CA PHE A 607 -32.84 4.55 -16.64
C PHE A 607 -33.53 5.89 -16.37
N GLN A 608 -32.77 6.99 -16.30
CA GLN A 608 -33.31 8.34 -16.07
C GLN A 608 -34.24 8.80 -17.20
N ASN A 609 -33.92 8.44 -18.44
CA ASN A 609 -34.75 8.78 -19.60
C ASN A 609 -35.99 7.87 -19.74
N SER A 610 -36.15 6.86 -18.87
CA SER A 610 -37.28 5.95 -18.91
C SER A 610 -38.46 6.46 -18.04
N PRO A 611 -39.64 6.74 -18.61
CA PRO A 611 -40.78 7.28 -17.86
C PRO A 611 -41.36 6.28 -16.84
N LEU A 612 -41.05 5.00 -16.95
CA LEU A 612 -41.49 3.92 -16.06
C LEU A 612 -40.78 3.93 -14.68
N ILE A 613 -39.57 4.49 -14.60
CA ILE A 613 -38.72 4.46 -13.39
C ILE A 613 -38.60 5.84 -12.74
N ALA A 614 -38.83 6.92 -13.49
CA ALA A 614 -38.77 8.31 -13.02
C ALA A 614 -39.67 8.59 -11.79
N ASN A 615 -40.78 7.86 -11.61
CA ASN A 615 -41.70 8.04 -10.48
C ASN A 615 -41.29 7.30 -9.20
N MET A 616 -40.27 6.42 -9.22
CA MET A 616 -39.82 5.67 -8.05
C MET A 616 -38.57 6.26 -7.36
N GLN A 617 -37.90 7.25 -7.96
CA GLN A 617 -36.74 7.91 -7.38
C GLN A 617 -36.98 9.42 -7.27
N ASN A 618 -37.61 9.84 -6.17
CA ASN A 618 -37.48 11.23 -5.74
C ASN A 618 -36.03 11.48 -5.33
N SER A 619 -35.39 12.37 -6.10
CA SER A 619 -34.19 13.14 -5.77
C SER A 619 -32.96 12.33 -5.31
N ARG A 620 -32.14 11.88 -6.26
CA ARG A 620 -30.69 12.14 -6.30
C ARG A 620 -30.10 11.52 -7.56
N ARG A 621 -29.47 12.36 -8.38
CA ARG A 621 -28.60 11.89 -9.46
C ARG A 621 -27.52 11.02 -8.84
N PHE A 622 -27.52 9.72 -9.16
CA PHE A 622 -26.44 8.82 -8.77
C PHE A 622 -25.22 9.22 -9.62
N TYR A 623 -24.34 10.03 -9.05
CA TYR A 623 -23.04 10.27 -9.63
C TYR A 623 -22.13 9.10 -9.29
N MET A 624 -21.20 8.81 -10.17
CA MET A 624 -20.18 7.80 -9.93
C MET A 624 -19.25 8.31 -8.84
N THR A 625 -19.57 8.03 -7.58
CA THR A 625 -18.68 8.40 -6.48
C THR A 625 -17.44 7.53 -6.57
N ILE A 626 -16.31 8.10 -6.18
CA ILE A 626 -15.01 7.42 -6.10
C ILE A 626 -15.10 6.10 -5.33
N ASP A 627 -15.89 6.10 -4.27
CA ASP A 627 -16.12 4.93 -3.43
C ASP A 627 -16.77 3.80 -4.22
N SER A 628 -17.70 4.11 -5.13
CA SER A 628 -18.33 3.12 -6.01
C SER A 628 -17.33 2.46 -6.97
N ILE A 629 -16.31 3.20 -7.44
CA ILE A 629 -15.25 2.65 -8.30
C ILE A 629 -14.40 1.66 -7.52
N TYR A 630 -13.95 2.03 -6.31
CA TYR A 630 -13.14 1.14 -5.47
C TYR A 630 -13.91 -0.09 -5.00
N ILE A 631 -15.17 0.08 -4.59
CA ILE A 631 -16.02 -1.04 -4.18
C ILE A 631 -16.25 -1.97 -5.35
N SER A 632 -16.53 -1.44 -6.55
CA SER A 632 -16.69 -2.26 -7.75
C SER A 632 -15.44 -3.08 -8.03
N LEU A 633 -14.26 -2.46 -7.96
CA LEU A 633 -12.99 -3.13 -8.22
C LEU A 633 -12.68 -4.18 -7.17
N LEU A 634 -12.94 -3.89 -5.89
CA LEU A 634 -12.80 -4.87 -4.82
C LEU A 634 -13.76 -6.03 -5.05
N VAL A 635 -15.03 -5.78 -5.30
CA VAL A 635 -16.05 -6.80 -5.59
C VAL A 635 -15.64 -7.67 -6.79
N GLY A 636 -15.14 -7.05 -7.86
CA GLY A 636 -14.66 -7.74 -9.06
C GLY A 636 -13.40 -8.58 -8.85
N ALA A 637 -12.40 -8.00 -8.18
CA ALA A 637 -11.16 -8.70 -7.85
C ALA A 637 -11.44 -9.87 -6.89
N PHE A 638 -12.19 -9.64 -5.81
CA PHE A 638 -12.55 -10.68 -4.85
C PHE A 638 -13.38 -11.80 -5.47
N SER A 639 -14.42 -11.48 -6.24
CA SER A 639 -15.24 -12.51 -6.91
C SER A 639 -14.41 -13.34 -7.89
N SER A 640 -13.49 -12.72 -8.62
CA SER A 640 -12.60 -13.42 -9.56
C SER A 640 -11.56 -14.31 -8.88
N ILE A 641 -11.00 -13.87 -7.75
CA ILE A 641 -10.08 -14.67 -6.94
C ILE A 641 -10.84 -15.87 -6.35
N ILE A 642 -11.97 -15.65 -5.69
CA ILE A 642 -12.77 -16.72 -5.07
C ILE A 642 -13.22 -17.73 -6.13
N GLY A 643 -13.75 -17.24 -7.26
CA GLY A 643 -14.24 -18.09 -8.34
C GLY A 643 -13.15 -18.90 -9.05
N SER A 644 -11.94 -18.36 -9.19
CA SER A 644 -10.82 -19.06 -9.85
C SER A 644 -9.96 -19.92 -8.92
N TYR A 645 -10.02 -19.69 -7.61
CA TYR A 645 -9.21 -20.39 -6.62
C TYR A 645 -9.51 -21.89 -6.53
N ILE A 646 -10.79 -22.26 -6.42
CA ILE A 646 -11.21 -23.67 -6.34
C ILE A 646 -10.78 -24.46 -7.60
N PRO A 647 -11.07 -23.98 -8.82
CA PRO A 647 -10.54 -24.58 -10.05
C PRO A 647 -9.01 -24.70 -10.08
N ALA A 648 -8.29 -23.67 -9.63
CA ALA A 648 -6.83 -23.67 -9.63
C ALA A 648 -6.22 -24.73 -8.68
N ILE A 649 -6.79 -24.92 -7.49
CA ILE A 649 -6.35 -25.98 -6.55
C ILE A 649 -6.61 -27.36 -7.12
N LYS A 650 -7.83 -27.61 -7.62
CA LYS A 650 -8.18 -28.91 -8.16
C LYS A 650 -7.28 -29.28 -9.34
N MET A 651 -6.87 -28.30 -10.14
CA MET A 651 -5.93 -28.52 -11.23
C MET A 651 -4.51 -28.80 -10.74
N LYS A 652 -4.06 -28.14 -9.66
CA LYS A 652 -2.79 -28.46 -9.01
C LYS A 652 -2.74 -29.95 -8.64
N GLU A 653 -3.80 -30.49 -8.05
CA GLU A 653 -3.92 -31.90 -7.70
C GLU A 653 -3.97 -32.82 -8.93
N ALA A 654 -4.75 -32.47 -9.95
CA ALA A 654 -4.84 -33.25 -11.18
C ALA A 654 -3.53 -33.31 -11.98
N SER A 655 -2.75 -32.22 -11.95
CA SER A 655 -1.43 -32.13 -12.61
C SER A 655 -0.34 -32.95 -11.92
N LEU A 656 -0.56 -33.35 -10.66
CA LEU A 656 0.40 -34.14 -9.91
C LEU A 656 0.48 -35.61 -10.37
N PHE A 657 -0.44 -36.14 -11.19
CA PHE A 657 -0.39 -37.51 -11.74
C PHE A 657 0.16 -38.56 -10.74
N SER A 658 -0.39 -38.59 -9.52
CA SER A 658 0.02 -39.53 -8.47
C SER A 658 1.47 -39.37 -7.94
N ARG A 659 2.16 -38.27 -8.27
CA ARG A 659 3.38 -37.85 -7.57
C ARG A 659 2.99 -37.15 -6.28
N GLU A 660 3.40 -37.70 -5.13
CA GLU A 660 3.34 -36.97 -3.87
C GLU A 660 4.17 -35.67 -3.99
N GLU A 661 3.71 -34.57 -3.38
CA GLU A 661 4.43 -33.28 -3.36
C GLU A 661 5.88 -33.43 -2.85
N LYS A 662 6.15 -34.50 -2.08
CA LYS A 662 7.46 -34.88 -1.56
C LYS A 662 7.63 -36.40 -1.65
N LYS A 663 8.47 -36.89 -2.55
CA LYS A 663 8.99 -38.27 -2.45
C LYS A 663 9.81 -38.37 -1.15
N VAL A 664 9.30 -39.08 -0.16
CA VAL A 664 10.07 -39.45 1.04
C VAL A 664 10.88 -40.69 0.66
N LEU A 665 12.20 -40.64 0.83
CA LEU A 665 13.08 -41.78 0.56
C LEU A 665 12.74 -42.91 1.53
N SER A 666 12.10 -43.98 1.03
CA SER A 666 11.82 -45.18 1.80
C SER A 666 13.12 -45.96 2.03
N PRO A 667 13.27 -46.69 3.16
CA PRO A 667 14.44 -47.53 3.44
C PRO A 667 14.64 -48.69 2.46
N GLU A 668 13.71 -48.87 1.51
CA GLU A 668 13.73 -49.81 0.37
C GLU A 668 14.48 -49.26 -0.86
N ASP A 669 14.56 -47.93 -1.02
CA ASP A 669 15.29 -47.26 -2.12
C ASP A 669 16.83 -47.30 -1.90
N LEU A 670 17.25 -47.79 -0.74
CA LEU A 670 18.63 -47.80 -0.26
C LEU A 670 19.22 -49.22 -0.36
N LYS A 671 20.25 -49.41 -1.19
CA LYS A 671 20.91 -50.72 -1.36
C LYS A 671 21.97 -50.91 -0.27
N ILE A 672 21.92 -52.03 0.45
CA ILE A 672 22.92 -52.36 1.46
C ILE A 672 24.07 -53.11 0.77
N VAL A 673 25.27 -52.53 0.81
CA VAL A 673 26.49 -53.19 0.35
C VAL A 673 27.47 -53.21 1.51
N GLN A 674 27.67 -54.40 2.09
CA GLN A 674 28.50 -54.61 3.29
C GLN A 674 28.03 -53.79 4.50
N ASP A 675 28.78 -52.75 4.88
CA ASP A 675 28.58 -51.89 6.05
C ASP A 675 28.12 -50.46 5.68
N GLU A 676 27.90 -50.22 4.38
CA GLU A 676 27.44 -48.95 3.85
C GLU A 676 26.07 -49.11 3.18
N VAL A 677 25.27 -48.07 3.34
CA VAL A 677 24.01 -47.88 2.64
C VAL A 677 24.29 -47.03 1.41
N VAL A 678 24.09 -47.61 0.23
CA VAL A 678 24.38 -47.02 -1.07
C VAL A 678 23.09 -46.51 -1.70
N TYR A 679 23.06 -45.21 -1.98
CA TYR A 679 22.02 -44.55 -2.76
C TYR A 679 22.55 -44.21 -4.15
N GLN A 680 21.87 -44.68 -5.19
CA GLN A 680 22.23 -44.36 -6.57
C GLN A 680 21.58 -43.04 -6.97
N LEU A 681 22.39 -42.00 -7.21
CA LEU A 681 21.89 -40.68 -7.60
C LEU A 681 21.36 -40.72 -9.06
N PRO A 682 20.33 -39.92 -9.40
CA PRO A 682 19.67 -39.94 -10.71
C PRO A 682 20.48 -39.21 -11.78
N LEU A 683 21.75 -39.58 -11.95
CA LEU A 683 22.63 -39.03 -12.97
C LEU A 683 23.37 -40.15 -13.70
N ARG A 684 23.17 -40.21 -15.01
CA ARG A 684 23.95 -41.04 -15.93
C ARG A 684 24.75 -40.13 -16.84
N THR A 685 26.05 -40.31 -16.86
CA THR A 685 26.95 -39.52 -17.73
C THR A 685 27.90 -40.45 -18.44
N SER A 686 28.37 -40.06 -19.62
CA SER A 686 29.39 -40.85 -20.32
C SER A 686 30.73 -40.79 -19.58
N ILE A 687 31.52 -41.85 -19.68
CA ILE A 687 32.90 -41.93 -19.16
C ILE A 687 33.77 -40.75 -19.66
N PHE A 688 33.50 -40.22 -20.86
CA PHE A 688 34.21 -39.06 -21.39
C PHE A 688 33.95 -37.75 -20.63
N GLU A 689 32.87 -37.69 -19.84
CA GLU A 689 32.45 -36.50 -19.08
C GLU A 689 32.92 -36.50 -17.62
N LEU A 690 33.66 -37.53 -17.22
CA LEU A 690 34.17 -37.75 -15.87
C LEU A 690 34.86 -36.52 -15.26
N ASN A 691 35.72 -35.84 -16.02
CA ASN A 691 36.41 -34.62 -15.58
C ASN A 691 35.47 -33.43 -15.38
N THR A 692 34.42 -33.33 -16.21
CA THR A 692 33.42 -32.26 -16.14
C THR A 692 32.50 -32.48 -14.95
N LEU A 693 32.10 -33.73 -14.72
CA LEU A 693 31.29 -34.15 -13.57
C LEU A 693 32.02 -33.92 -12.25
N TYR A 694 33.30 -34.31 -12.17
CA TYR A 694 34.12 -34.08 -10.99
C TYR A 694 34.23 -32.59 -10.63
N ARG A 695 34.43 -31.71 -11.63
CA ARG A 695 34.45 -30.25 -11.40
C ARG A 695 33.12 -29.72 -10.90
N PHE A 696 32.02 -30.19 -11.47
CA PHE A 696 30.69 -29.79 -11.05
C PHE A 696 30.42 -30.18 -9.58
N LEU A 697 30.75 -31.41 -9.19
CA LEU A 697 30.59 -31.86 -7.80
C LEU A 697 31.40 -31.01 -6.82
N ARG A 698 32.62 -30.61 -7.20
CA ARG A 698 33.49 -29.75 -6.40
C ARG A 698 33.03 -28.30 -6.31
N GLU A 699 32.41 -27.75 -7.35
CA GLU A 699 31.99 -26.34 -7.38
C GLU A 699 30.60 -26.10 -6.77
N GLU A 700 29.64 -27.00 -7.03
CA GLU A 700 28.21 -26.76 -6.71
C GLU A 700 27.73 -27.58 -5.50
N ILE A 701 28.32 -28.76 -5.26
CA ILE A 701 27.78 -29.72 -4.28
C ILE A 701 28.62 -29.72 -3.00
N ILE A 702 29.95 -29.74 -3.11
CA ILE A 702 30.86 -29.88 -1.96
C ILE A 702 31.47 -28.53 -1.63
N SER A 703 31.19 -28.00 -0.43
CA SER A 703 31.88 -26.79 0.02
C SER A 703 33.34 -27.13 0.41
N PRO A 704 34.33 -26.24 0.17
CA PRO A 704 35.74 -26.54 0.48
C PRO A 704 36.01 -26.77 1.98
N LYS A 705 35.04 -26.48 2.86
CA LYS A 705 35.10 -26.73 4.30
C LYS A 705 34.59 -28.12 4.71
N GLU A 706 33.78 -28.77 3.87
CA GLU A 706 33.15 -30.08 4.13
C GLU A 706 33.94 -31.26 3.53
N LEU A 707 34.98 -30.97 2.76
CA LEU A 707 35.83 -31.96 2.11
C LEU A 707 36.83 -32.59 3.09
N LEU A 708 36.73 -33.91 3.31
CA LEU A 708 37.62 -34.66 4.20
C LEU A 708 38.80 -35.30 3.44
N ARG A 709 38.52 -35.98 2.33
CA ARG A 709 39.52 -36.74 1.54
C ARG A 709 39.05 -36.96 0.10
N GLU A 710 40.00 -36.99 -0.84
CA GLU A 710 39.74 -37.32 -2.25
C GLU A 710 40.68 -38.43 -2.73
N GLU A 711 40.13 -39.39 -3.46
CA GLU A 711 40.88 -40.44 -4.14
C GLU A 711 40.46 -40.47 -5.61
N VAL A 712 41.43 -40.33 -6.51
CA VAL A 712 41.21 -40.42 -7.97
C VAL A 712 42.05 -41.59 -8.48
N SER A 713 41.38 -42.64 -8.95
CA SER A 713 42.01 -43.83 -9.53
C SER A 713 42.65 -43.52 -10.89
N GLU A 714 43.58 -44.37 -11.35
CA GLU A 714 44.26 -44.19 -12.65
C GLU A 714 43.30 -44.16 -13.85
N ASP A 715 42.14 -44.79 -13.72
CA ASP A 715 41.04 -44.79 -14.69
C ASP A 715 40.17 -43.51 -14.65
N GLY A 716 40.50 -42.56 -13.76
CA GLY A 716 39.83 -41.28 -13.56
C GLY A 716 38.57 -41.33 -12.68
N LEU A 717 38.14 -42.53 -12.25
CA LEU A 717 37.07 -42.69 -11.26
C LEU A 717 37.48 -42.04 -9.94
N PHE A 718 36.55 -41.36 -9.28
CA PHE A 718 36.82 -40.64 -8.04
C PHE A 718 35.94 -41.11 -6.89
N ARG A 719 36.49 -41.03 -5.68
CA ARG A 719 35.78 -41.16 -4.42
C ARG A 719 36.04 -39.90 -3.59
N ILE A 720 34.98 -39.20 -3.22
CA ILE A 720 35.06 -37.99 -2.41
C ILE A 720 34.39 -38.24 -1.07
N TYR A 721 35.14 -38.03 0.01
CA TYR A 721 34.67 -38.14 1.38
C TYR A 721 34.28 -36.74 1.87
N THR A 722 33.01 -36.56 2.24
CA THR A 722 32.46 -35.28 2.71
C THR A 722 31.81 -35.46 4.08
N SER A 723 31.89 -34.45 4.95
CA SER A 723 31.11 -34.42 6.20
C SER A 723 29.81 -33.65 5.99
N VAL A 724 28.70 -34.18 6.47
CA VAL A 724 27.42 -33.46 6.55
C VAL A 724 27.08 -33.26 8.03
N THR A 725 26.96 -32.01 8.44
CA THR A 725 26.60 -31.64 9.81
C THR A 725 25.10 -31.79 10.00
N ALA A 726 24.68 -32.72 10.85
CA ALA A 726 23.31 -32.77 11.36
C ALA A 726 23.16 -31.75 12.51
N PRO A 727 21.99 -31.11 12.70
CA PRO A 727 21.81 -30.08 13.73
C PRO A 727 22.08 -30.55 15.16
N ASP A 728 21.95 -31.86 15.43
CA ASP A 728 21.90 -32.41 16.79
C ASP A 728 22.91 -33.55 17.05
N THR A 729 23.80 -33.91 16.10
CA THR A 729 24.78 -35.02 16.25
C THR A 729 26.12 -34.75 15.53
N MET A 730 27.15 -35.53 15.88
CA MET A 730 28.47 -35.52 15.24
C MET A 730 28.38 -35.58 13.69
N PRO A 731 29.33 -34.95 12.96
CA PRO A 731 29.30 -34.90 11.50
C PRO A 731 29.27 -36.31 10.88
N ILE A 732 28.28 -36.58 10.04
CA ILE A 732 28.13 -37.85 9.33
C ILE A 732 29.06 -37.83 8.12
N THR A 733 29.92 -38.84 7.99
CA THR A 733 30.77 -39.02 6.82
C THR A 733 29.96 -39.64 5.68
N ILE A 734 29.91 -38.95 4.54
CA ILE A 734 29.24 -39.40 3.32
C ILE A 734 30.30 -39.57 2.24
N THR A 735 30.19 -40.63 1.44
CA THR A 735 31.12 -40.89 0.34
C THR A 735 30.42 -40.84 -1.01
N LEU A 736 30.85 -39.94 -1.87
CA LEU A 736 30.41 -39.84 -3.26
C LEU A 736 31.37 -40.64 -4.14
N ARG A 737 30.86 -41.66 -4.84
CA ARG A 737 31.64 -42.59 -5.65
C ARG A 737 31.16 -42.57 -7.08
N ALA A 738 32.08 -42.37 -8.02
CA ALA A 738 31.82 -42.63 -9.42
C ALA A 738 32.04 -44.12 -9.72
N VAL A 739 31.01 -44.82 -10.18
CA VAL A 739 31.05 -46.25 -10.53
C VAL A 739 30.78 -46.39 -12.03
N LYS A 740 31.69 -47.10 -12.71
CA LYS A 740 31.53 -47.42 -14.12
C LYS A 740 30.64 -48.66 -14.27
N LYS A 741 29.57 -48.56 -15.06
CA LYS A 741 28.72 -49.68 -15.44
C LYS A 741 28.54 -49.68 -16.97
N ALA A 742 29.25 -50.58 -17.65
CA ALA A 742 29.42 -50.56 -19.11
C ALA A 742 30.03 -49.23 -19.62
N ASP A 743 29.30 -48.50 -20.47
CA ASP A 743 29.72 -47.20 -21.04
C ASP A 743 29.22 -45.98 -20.24
N ASP A 744 28.37 -46.23 -19.24
CA ASP A 744 27.79 -45.21 -18.37
C ASP A 744 28.57 -45.10 -17.06
N LEU A 745 28.66 -43.86 -16.58
CA LEU A 745 29.14 -43.51 -15.27
C LEU A 745 27.96 -43.16 -14.37
N LEU A 746 27.85 -43.92 -13.28
CA LEU A 746 26.85 -43.76 -12.24
C LEU A 746 27.48 -43.08 -11.03
N LEU A 747 26.73 -42.18 -10.41
CA LEU A 747 27.15 -41.54 -9.16
C LEU A 747 26.40 -42.22 -8.01
N GLU A 748 27.17 -42.81 -7.10
CA GLU A 748 26.66 -43.47 -5.91
C GLU A 748 27.05 -42.66 -4.67
N LEU A 749 26.12 -42.54 -3.73
CA LEU A 749 26.33 -41.88 -2.46
C LEU A 749 26.20 -42.94 -1.37
N ALA A 750 27.31 -43.23 -0.69
CA ALA A 750 27.42 -44.24 0.35
C ALA A 750 27.50 -43.61 1.73
N ILE A 751 26.71 -44.15 2.66
CA ILE A 751 26.46 -43.62 4.01
C ILE A 751 26.65 -44.76 5.01
N PRO A 752 27.18 -44.53 6.22
CA PRO A 752 27.28 -45.57 7.24
C PRO A 752 25.90 -46.15 7.61
N LYS A 753 25.85 -47.47 7.85
CA LYS A 753 24.61 -48.22 8.10
C LYS A 753 23.78 -47.73 9.29
N GLU A 754 24.43 -47.13 10.29
CA GLU A 754 23.81 -46.58 11.50
C GLU A 754 22.78 -45.48 11.21
N TYR A 755 22.89 -44.79 10.07
CA TYR A 755 22.03 -43.66 9.70
C TYR A 755 20.90 -44.01 8.73
N ARG A 756 20.62 -45.30 8.50
CA ARG A 756 19.59 -45.79 7.55
C ARG A 756 18.19 -45.21 7.79
N TYR A 757 17.80 -45.05 9.05
CA TYR A 757 16.46 -44.57 9.43
C TYR A 757 16.43 -43.08 9.79
N TYR A 758 17.51 -42.35 9.52
CA TYR A 758 17.60 -40.94 9.91
C TYR A 758 16.68 -40.08 9.02
N MET A 759 15.55 -39.63 9.57
CA MET A 759 14.49 -38.92 8.82
C MET A 759 15.00 -37.68 8.06
N ARG A 760 15.95 -36.93 8.63
CA ARG A 760 16.55 -35.72 8.03
C ARG A 760 17.62 -36.01 6.97
N LEU A 761 18.10 -37.25 6.84
CA LEU A 761 18.98 -37.68 5.75
C LEU A 761 18.30 -37.53 4.38
N SER A 762 16.98 -37.71 4.35
CA SER A 762 16.19 -37.55 3.14
C SER A 762 16.24 -36.10 2.60
N GLU A 763 16.27 -35.11 3.49
CA GLU A 763 16.35 -33.69 3.10
C GLU A 763 17.73 -33.31 2.55
N THR A 764 18.81 -33.86 3.12
CA THR A 764 20.18 -33.60 2.66
C THR A 764 20.44 -34.30 1.33
N LEU A 765 20.02 -35.55 1.18
CA LEU A 765 20.07 -36.28 -0.09
C LEU A 765 19.30 -35.55 -1.19
N ARG A 766 18.11 -35.03 -0.89
CA ARG A 766 17.30 -34.27 -1.85
C ARG A 766 17.96 -32.96 -2.28
N LYS A 767 18.61 -32.22 -1.37
CA LYS A 767 19.40 -31.03 -1.72
C LYS A 767 20.54 -31.38 -2.68
N VAL A 768 21.17 -32.54 -2.50
CA VAL A 768 22.20 -33.05 -3.40
C VAL A 768 21.59 -33.44 -4.75
N GLU A 769 20.46 -34.14 -4.78
CA GLU A 769 19.73 -34.47 -6.03
C GLU A 769 19.30 -33.23 -6.81
N GLU A 770 18.70 -32.23 -6.16
CA GLU A 770 18.24 -31.00 -6.82
C GLU A 770 19.40 -30.24 -7.48
N LYS A 771 20.56 -30.24 -6.81
CA LYS A 771 21.78 -29.69 -7.38
C LYS A 771 22.23 -30.54 -8.57
N ILE A 772 22.29 -31.86 -8.43
CA ILE A 772 22.72 -32.78 -9.50
C ILE A 772 21.86 -32.66 -10.76
N LEU A 773 20.54 -32.47 -10.64
CA LEU A 773 19.67 -32.25 -11.79
C LEU A 773 20.05 -31.00 -12.61
N LYS A 774 20.69 -30.01 -11.99
CA LYS A 774 21.20 -28.79 -12.64
C LYS A 774 22.55 -28.99 -13.36
N TYR A 775 23.14 -30.20 -13.31
CA TYR A 775 24.41 -30.51 -14.00
C TYR A 775 24.35 -30.20 -15.50
N ALA A 776 23.24 -30.55 -16.19
CA ALA A 776 23.08 -30.31 -17.61
C ALA A 776 23.08 -28.81 -17.95
N GLU A 777 22.35 -28.00 -17.19
CA GLU A 777 22.31 -26.53 -17.35
C GLU A 777 23.67 -25.89 -17.03
N TRP A 778 24.33 -26.34 -15.96
CA TRP A 778 25.66 -25.86 -15.57
C TRP A 778 26.69 -26.17 -16.66
N LYS A 779 26.65 -27.39 -17.21
CA LYS A 779 27.48 -27.83 -18.33
C LYS A 779 27.21 -26.97 -19.56
N GLU A 780 25.96 -26.75 -19.93
CA GLU A 780 25.59 -25.94 -21.09
C GLU A 780 26.08 -24.49 -20.93
N LYS A 781 25.88 -23.86 -19.76
CA LYS A 781 26.40 -22.51 -19.47
C LYS A 781 27.92 -22.47 -19.62
N ARG A 782 28.66 -23.42 -19.04
CA ARG A 782 30.13 -23.49 -19.14
C ARG A 782 30.61 -23.76 -20.56
N ILE A 783 29.95 -24.65 -21.31
CA ILE A 783 30.26 -24.95 -22.71
C ILE A 783 29.97 -23.74 -23.59
N ARG A 784 28.85 -23.04 -23.39
CA ARG A 784 28.49 -21.81 -24.11
C ARG A 784 29.50 -20.69 -23.83
N TYR A 785 29.90 -20.51 -22.58
CA TYR A 785 30.99 -19.59 -22.21
C TYR A 785 32.34 -19.99 -22.83
N MET A 786 32.65 -21.29 -22.92
CA MET A 786 33.85 -21.78 -23.60
C MET A 786 33.79 -21.60 -25.12
N LEU A 787 32.63 -21.75 -25.74
CA LEU A 787 32.40 -21.56 -27.18
C LEU A 787 32.54 -20.09 -27.58
N ILE A 788 31.97 -19.16 -26.79
CA ILE A 788 32.07 -17.72 -27.03
C ILE A 788 33.52 -17.21 -26.94
N ARG A 789 34.36 -17.86 -26.13
CA ARG A 789 35.78 -17.50 -25.97
C ARG A 789 36.75 -18.23 -26.90
N ARG A 790 36.32 -19.23 -27.67
CA ARG A 790 37.21 -19.93 -28.61
C ARG A 790 37.30 -19.16 -29.92
N GLU A 791 38.47 -18.61 -30.21
CA GLU A 791 38.87 -18.27 -31.58
C GLU A 791 38.65 -19.49 -32.49
N LYS A 792 38.31 -19.23 -33.76
CA LYS A 792 38.04 -20.26 -34.79
C LYS A 792 38.99 -21.46 -34.65
N PRO A 793 38.51 -22.71 -34.72
CA PRO A 793 39.39 -23.87 -34.68
C PRO A 793 40.45 -23.71 -35.77
N LYS A 794 41.73 -23.65 -35.37
CA LYS A 794 42.84 -23.61 -36.32
C LYS A 794 42.71 -24.84 -37.22
N ALA A 795 42.83 -24.65 -38.53
CA ALA A 795 42.76 -25.72 -39.53
C ALA A 795 43.64 -26.90 -39.10
N ALA A 796 43.20 -28.13 -39.43
CA ALA A 796 43.97 -29.34 -39.14
C ALA A 796 45.40 -29.16 -39.67
N LYS A 797 46.39 -29.22 -38.76
CA LYS A 797 47.79 -29.04 -39.16
C LYS A 797 48.18 -30.19 -40.08
N PRO A 798 48.88 -29.93 -41.21
CA PRO A 798 49.36 -30.98 -42.10
C PRO A 798 50.34 -31.90 -41.35
N PHE A 799 50.40 -33.17 -41.79
CA PHE A 799 51.23 -34.23 -41.18
C PHE A 799 52.70 -33.79 -40.98
N ASP A 800 53.29 -33.13 -41.97
CA ASP A 800 54.69 -32.68 -41.89
C ASP A 800 54.94 -31.67 -40.76
N MET A 801 53.99 -30.77 -40.51
CA MET A 801 54.06 -29.85 -39.37
C MET A 801 53.88 -30.58 -38.04
N LEU A 802 52.97 -31.57 -37.98
CA LEU A 802 52.77 -32.37 -36.77
C LEU A 802 54.02 -33.18 -36.41
N LEU A 803 54.66 -33.79 -37.41
CA LEU A 803 55.89 -34.56 -37.25
C LEU A 803 57.06 -33.66 -36.82
N LYS A 804 57.20 -32.47 -37.43
CA LYS A 804 58.24 -31.50 -37.07
C LYS A 804 58.09 -31.00 -35.63
N GLU A 805 56.88 -30.59 -35.23
CA GLU A 805 56.61 -30.13 -33.87
C GLU A 805 56.79 -31.24 -32.83
N ALA A 806 56.42 -32.49 -33.16
CA ALA A 806 56.64 -33.64 -32.30
C ALA A 806 58.14 -33.92 -32.10
N MET A 807 58.96 -33.81 -33.15
CA MET A 807 60.41 -33.97 -33.08
C MET A 807 61.09 -32.85 -32.29
N GLU A 808 60.64 -31.60 -32.43
CA GLU A 808 61.14 -30.49 -31.61
C GLU A 808 60.84 -30.68 -30.12
N LEU A 809 59.64 -31.19 -29.78
CA LEU A 809 59.29 -31.53 -28.41
C LEU A 809 60.11 -32.71 -27.88
N TYR A 810 60.37 -33.72 -28.71
CA TYR A 810 61.24 -34.84 -28.36
C TYR A 810 62.69 -34.41 -28.11
N GLN A 811 63.24 -33.51 -28.91
CA GLN A 811 64.57 -32.92 -28.68
C GLN A 811 64.63 -32.16 -27.35
N LYS A 812 63.60 -31.36 -27.03
CA LYS A 812 63.50 -30.67 -25.73
C LYS A 812 63.40 -31.65 -24.56
N TYR A 813 62.67 -32.74 -24.74
CA TYR A 813 62.60 -33.83 -23.75
C TYR A 813 63.99 -34.46 -23.53
N ARG A 814 64.72 -34.78 -24.60
CA ARG A 814 66.07 -35.35 -24.52
C ARG A 814 67.04 -34.43 -23.79
N GLN A 815 67.02 -33.13 -24.11
CA GLN A 815 67.85 -32.13 -23.44
C GLN A 815 67.54 -32.00 -21.94
N LEU A 816 66.26 -32.07 -21.55
CA LEU A 816 65.86 -32.03 -20.14
C LEU A 816 66.25 -33.31 -19.40
N LYS A 817 66.15 -34.47 -20.04
CA LYS A 817 66.60 -35.75 -19.49
C LYS A 817 68.11 -35.74 -19.26
N GLU A 818 68.89 -35.26 -20.23
CA GLU A 818 70.34 -35.07 -20.10
C GLU A 818 70.70 -34.08 -18.98
N LYS A 819 69.93 -32.99 -18.79
CA LYS A 819 70.11 -32.06 -17.66
C LYS A 819 69.82 -32.73 -16.32
N LEU A 820 68.82 -33.60 -16.25
CA LEU A 820 68.46 -34.36 -15.05
C LEU A 820 69.54 -35.40 -14.72
N ASP A 821 70.07 -36.09 -15.73
CA ASP A 821 71.20 -37.02 -15.57
C ASP A 821 72.47 -36.30 -15.11
N ARG A 822 72.75 -35.10 -15.64
CA ARG A 822 73.85 -34.25 -15.15
C ARG A 822 73.60 -33.78 -13.71
N LEU A 823 72.38 -33.39 -13.35
CA LEU A 823 72.02 -33.02 -11.99
C LEU A 823 72.25 -34.21 -11.01
N ASN A 824 71.90 -35.42 -11.44
CA ASN A 824 72.12 -36.64 -10.67
C ASN A 824 73.61 -36.95 -10.46
N LYS A 825 74.45 -36.73 -11.49
CA LYS A 825 75.91 -36.89 -11.38
C LYS A 825 76.56 -35.88 -10.43
N ILE A 826 76.03 -34.66 -10.36
CA ILE A 826 76.56 -33.55 -9.55
C ILE A 826 75.86 -33.51 -8.17
N ARG A 827 75.02 -34.50 -7.83
CA ARG A 827 74.24 -34.57 -6.58
C ARG A 827 75.12 -34.47 -5.32
N HIS A 828 76.34 -34.99 -5.36
CA HIS A 828 77.26 -35.03 -4.22
C HIS A 828 78.03 -33.73 -4.00
N THR A 829 78.00 -32.77 -4.94
CA THR A 829 78.71 -31.49 -4.86
C THR A 829 77.80 -30.28 -4.64
N ILE A 830 76.48 -30.47 -4.58
CA ILE A 830 75.47 -29.42 -4.42
C ILE A 830 74.69 -29.62 -3.10
N SER A 831 74.23 -28.53 -2.48
CA SER A 831 73.41 -28.61 -1.26
C SER A 831 72.11 -29.43 -1.49
N PRO A 832 71.65 -30.21 -0.50
CA PRO A 832 70.43 -31.02 -0.61
C PRO A 832 69.18 -30.21 -0.99
N LYS A 833 69.09 -28.98 -0.48
CA LYS A 833 67.97 -28.06 -0.75
C LYS A 833 67.97 -27.59 -2.21
N THR A 834 69.14 -27.24 -2.75
CA THR A 834 69.31 -26.81 -4.13
C THR A 834 69.07 -27.97 -5.11
N TYR A 835 69.57 -29.16 -4.79
CA TYR A 835 69.28 -30.38 -5.55
C TYR A 835 67.78 -30.68 -5.61
N LYS A 836 67.09 -30.66 -4.47
CA LYS A 836 65.63 -30.90 -4.41
C LYS A 836 64.85 -29.89 -5.25
N MET A 837 65.18 -28.61 -5.17
CA MET A 837 64.53 -27.55 -5.96
C MET A 837 64.68 -27.75 -7.47
N TYR A 838 65.90 -28.04 -7.96
CA TYR A 838 66.12 -28.28 -9.40
C TYR A 838 65.54 -29.62 -9.87
N ASN A 839 65.59 -30.66 -9.04
CA ASN A 839 65.00 -31.96 -9.33
C ASN A 839 63.47 -31.87 -9.45
N GLU A 840 62.80 -31.17 -8.52
CA GLU A 840 61.36 -30.92 -8.60
C GLU A 840 61.00 -30.06 -9.83
N ARG A 841 61.78 -29.03 -10.13
CA ARG A 841 61.58 -28.17 -11.31
C ARG A 841 61.71 -28.97 -12.61
N TYR A 842 62.79 -29.72 -12.79
CA TYR A 842 63.00 -30.50 -14.01
C TYR A 842 62.01 -31.65 -14.15
N ASN A 843 61.63 -32.35 -13.07
CA ASN A 843 60.57 -33.36 -13.13
C ASN A 843 59.20 -32.74 -13.48
N LYS A 844 58.89 -31.55 -12.97
CA LYS A 844 57.67 -30.82 -13.31
C LYS A 844 57.65 -30.38 -14.77
N ASP A 845 58.77 -29.89 -15.30
CA ASP A 845 58.87 -29.51 -16.71
C ASP A 845 58.88 -30.74 -17.65
N LEU A 846 59.50 -31.84 -17.21
CA LEU A 846 59.52 -33.12 -17.93
C LEU A 846 58.12 -33.75 -18.00
N SER A 847 57.36 -33.75 -16.90
CA SER A 847 55.97 -34.21 -16.89
C SER A 847 55.08 -33.38 -17.81
N ARG A 848 55.23 -32.04 -17.81
CA ARG A 848 54.53 -31.15 -18.75
C ARG A 848 54.86 -31.44 -20.22
N LEU A 849 56.12 -31.71 -20.54
CA LEU A 849 56.54 -32.07 -21.89
C LEU A 849 56.02 -33.44 -22.30
N LEU A 850 56.05 -34.44 -21.42
CA LEU A 850 55.49 -35.76 -21.69
C LEU A 850 53.98 -35.71 -21.96
N THR A 851 53.22 -34.89 -21.24
CA THR A 851 51.78 -34.70 -21.52
C THR A 851 51.56 -34.12 -22.93
N ARG A 852 52.39 -33.17 -23.35
CA ARG A 852 52.33 -32.60 -24.71
C ARG A 852 52.73 -33.64 -25.77
N ILE A 853 53.83 -34.37 -25.55
CA ILE A 853 54.29 -35.45 -26.44
C ILE A 853 53.20 -36.54 -26.58
N ARG A 854 52.52 -36.91 -25.48
CA ARG A 854 51.37 -37.84 -25.52
C ARG A 854 50.24 -37.33 -26.42
N GLY A 855 49.92 -36.04 -26.33
CA GLY A 855 48.92 -35.40 -27.19
C GLY A 855 49.29 -35.42 -28.68
N TYR A 856 50.57 -35.27 -29.03
CA TYR A 856 51.03 -35.39 -30.42
C TYR A 856 51.15 -36.85 -30.87
N SER A 857 51.56 -37.76 -29.99
CA SER A 857 51.63 -39.20 -30.28
C SER A 857 50.25 -39.77 -30.65
N LEU A 858 49.19 -39.39 -29.93
CA LEU A 858 47.82 -39.81 -30.25
C LEU A 858 47.35 -39.28 -31.62
N LYS A 859 47.80 -38.09 -32.02
CA LYS A 859 47.49 -37.51 -33.33
C LYS A 859 48.29 -38.15 -34.48
N LEU A 860 49.48 -38.68 -34.18
CA LEU A 860 50.34 -39.39 -35.14
C LEU A 860 50.00 -40.88 -35.27
N GLU A 861 49.18 -41.43 -34.36
CA GLU A 861 48.74 -42.83 -34.35
C GLU A 861 48.05 -43.30 -35.64
N PRO A 862 47.03 -42.59 -36.19
CA PRO A 862 46.40 -43.01 -37.44
C PRO A 862 47.40 -43.03 -38.61
N TYR A 863 48.31 -42.04 -38.67
CA TYR A 863 49.36 -42.00 -39.71
C TYR A 863 50.40 -43.11 -39.56
N TYR A 864 50.68 -43.55 -38.32
CA TYR A 864 51.57 -44.68 -38.08
C TYR A 864 51.00 -45.99 -38.63
N GLU A 865 49.70 -46.23 -38.41
CA GLU A 865 49.02 -47.41 -38.97
C GLU A 865 48.91 -47.35 -40.49
N GLU A 866 48.62 -46.16 -41.03
CA GLU A 866 48.54 -45.92 -42.46
C GLU A 866 49.88 -46.14 -43.17
N ILE A 867 50.99 -45.59 -42.65
CA ILE A 867 52.34 -45.81 -43.19
C ILE A 867 52.71 -47.30 -43.13
N ARG A 868 52.37 -48.00 -42.04
CA ARG A 868 52.64 -49.44 -41.90
C ARG A 868 51.85 -50.27 -42.90
N LYS A 869 50.61 -49.86 -43.20
CA LYS A 869 49.77 -50.47 -44.24
C LYS A 869 50.35 -50.23 -45.63
N GLN A 870 50.76 -48.99 -45.95
CA GLN A 870 51.41 -48.65 -47.22
C GLN A 870 52.72 -49.42 -47.43
N ILE A 871 53.54 -49.59 -46.39
CA ILE A 871 54.76 -50.41 -46.48
C ILE A 871 54.41 -51.86 -46.85
N ARG A 872 53.38 -52.46 -46.22
CA ARG A 872 52.95 -53.84 -46.53
C ARG A 872 52.42 -53.97 -47.96
N GLU A 873 51.62 -53.02 -48.42
CA GLU A 873 51.09 -53.01 -49.79
C GLU A 873 52.20 -52.86 -50.84
N ILE A 874 53.17 -51.98 -50.61
CA ILE A 874 54.30 -51.80 -51.54
C ILE A 874 55.25 -53.00 -51.49
N SER A 875 55.49 -53.59 -50.31
CA SER A 875 56.28 -54.82 -50.19
C SER A 875 55.61 -55.99 -50.92
N GLY A 876 54.29 -56.14 -50.83
CA GLY A 876 53.55 -57.15 -51.60
C GLY A 876 53.68 -56.95 -53.11
N LYS A 877 53.58 -55.71 -53.60
CA LYS A 877 53.82 -55.39 -55.02
C LYS A 877 55.25 -55.66 -55.47
N MET A 878 56.23 -55.40 -54.60
CA MET A 878 57.63 -55.73 -54.90
C MET A 878 57.84 -57.24 -54.97
N GLU A 879 57.23 -58.01 -54.06
CA GLU A 879 57.27 -59.47 -54.08
C GLU A 879 56.60 -60.02 -55.35
N GLU A 880 55.45 -59.48 -55.77
CA GLU A 880 54.80 -59.83 -57.04
C GLU A 880 55.71 -59.58 -58.25
N ILE A 881 56.36 -58.40 -58.32
CA ILE A 881 57.28 -58.05 -59.41
C ILE A 881 58.55 -58.92 -59.37
N GLU A 882 59.04 -59.26 -58.19
CA GLU A 882 60.21 -60.14 -58.01
C GLU A 882 59.89 -61.60 -58.39
N VAL A 883 58.69 -62.06 -58.09
CA VAL A 883 58.18 -63.38 -58.53
C VAL A 883 57.98 -63.40 -60.04
N ALA A 884 57.34 -62.38 -60.63
CA ALA A 884 57.15 -62.27 -62.08
C ALA A 884 58.48 -62.23 -62.85
N TYR A 885 59.51 -61.57 -62.31
CA TYR A 885 60.87 -61.61 -62.86
C TYR A 885 61.49 -63.01 -62.74
N LYS A 886 61.40 -63.67 -61.58
CA LYS A 886 61.92 -65.04 -61.36
C LYS A 886 61.21 -66.09 -62.21
N LEU A 887 59.95 -65.86 -62.57
CA LEU A 887 59.15 -66.71 -63.47
C LEU A 887 59.41 -66.41 -64.96
N GLY A 888 60.20 -65.37 -65.28
CA GLY A 888 60.53 -64.98 -66.66
C GLY A 888 59.43 -64.21 -67.40
N GLU A 889 58.40 -63.72 -66.69
CA GLU A 889 57.26 -62.99 -67.28
C GLU A 889 57.60 -61.53 -67.62
N ILE A 890 58.68 -60.98 -67.03
CA ILE A 890 59.11 -59.59 -67.19
C ILE A 890 60.61 -59.55 -67.52
N SER A 891 61.01 -58.68 -68.45
CA SER A 891 62.42 -58.47 -68.81
C SER A 891 63.21 -57.77 -67.69
N GLU A 892 64.53 -57.97 -67.64
CA GLU A 892 65.41 -57.37 -66.61
C GLU A 892 65.32 -55.82 -66.58
N ASN A 893 65.14 -55.19 -67.75
CA ASN A 893 64.95 -53.75 -67.85
C ASN A 893 63.60 -53.29 -67.27
N GLU A 894 62.49 -53.98 -67.57
CA GLU A 894 61.19 -53.66 -66.97
C GLU A 894 61.15 -53.94 -65.47
N TYR A 895 61.88 -54.95 -65.00
CA TYR A 895 62.02 -55.24 -63.58
C TYR A 895 62.71 -54.10 -62.83
N LEU A 896 63.84 -53.62 -63.36
CA LEU A 896 64.59 -52.52 -62.77
C LEU A 896 63.79 -51.21 -62.78
N GLU A 897 63.08 -50.90 -63.86
CA GLU A 897 62.22 -49.71 -63.96
C GLU A 897 61.06 -49.73 -62.94
N LYS A 898 60.44 -50.89 -62.71
CA LYS A 898 59.30 -51.00 -61.79
C LYS A 898 59.72 -51.12 -60.32
N ILE A 899 60.86 -51.75 -60.02
CA ILE A 899 61.26 -52.01 -58.63
C ILE A 899 62.04 -50.86 -57.97
N THR A 900 62.83 -50.10 -58.74
CA THR A 900 63.61 -48.98 -58.21
C THR A 900 62.77 -47.87 -57.56
N PRO A 901 61.65 -47.38 -58.13
CA PRO A 901 60.81 -46.37 -57.48
C PRO A 901 60.12 -46.90 -56.22
N LEU A 902 59.75 -48.19 -56.19
CA LEU A 902 59.12 -48.82 -55.03
C LEU A 902 60.10 -49.00 -53.86
N ARG A 903 61.35 -49.40 -54.14
CA ARG A 903 62.43 -49.46 -53.13
C ARG A 903 62.67 -48.10 -52.48
N LYS A 904 62.82 -47.05 -53.30
CA LYS A 904 63.03 -45.68 -52.83
C LYS A 904 61.86 -45.21 -51.96
N ARG A 905 60.63 -45.53 -52.36
CA ARG A 905 59.44 -45.15 -51.60
C ARG A 905 59.34 -45.88 -50.25
N ILE A 906 59.71 -47.15 -50.18
CA ILE A 906 59.78 -47.90 -48.92
C ILE A 906 60.83 -47.29 -47.98
N GLU A 907 62.00 -46.92 -48.48
CA GLU A 907 63.03 -46.29 -47.65
C GLU A 907 62.56 -44.96 -47.05
N GLU A 908 61.91 -44.10 -47.85
CA GLU A 908 61.30 -42.86 -47.36
C GLU A 908 60.27 -43.11 -46.26
N LEU A 909 59.38 -44.09 -46.47
CA LEU A 909 58.33 -44.45 -45.50
C LEU A 909 58.92 -45.03 -44.20
N LYS A 910 59.98 -45.85 -44.30
CA LYS A 910 60.71 -46.37 -43.13
C LYS A 910 61.36 -45.25 -42.32
N ILE A 911 61.99 -44.27 -42.97
CA ILE A 911 62.58 -43.11 -42.30
C ILE A 911 61.51 -42.29 -41.56
N THR A 912 60.33 -42.10 -42.15
CA THR A 912 59.21 -41.42 -41.47
C THR A 912 58.66 -42.22 -40.29
N LEU A 913 58.59 -43.56 -40.42
CA LEU A 913 58.13 -44.44 -39.36
C LEU A 913 59.09 -44.47 -38.17
N ASP A 914 60.40 -44.42 -38.42
CA ASP A 914 61.43 -44.32 -37.37
C ASP A 914 61.35 -43.00 -36.59
N LYS A 915 61.03 -41.90 -37.26
CA LYS A 915 60.82 -40.61 -36.56
C LYS A 915 59.61 -40.68 -35.62
N ILE A 916 58.52 -41.33 -36.04
CA ILE A 916 57.34 -41.51 -35.18
C ILE A 916 57.63 -42.48 -34.02
N SER A 917 58.39 -43.56 -34.27
CA SER A 917 58.75 -44.54 -33.25
C SER A 917 59.66 -43.92 -32.17
N GLN A 918 60.58 -43.04 -32.55
CA GLN A 918 61.40 -42.28 -31.60
C GLN A 918 60.55 -41.41 -30.65
N VAL A 919 59.54 -40.72 -31.17
CA VAL A 919 58.61 -39.93 -30.35
C VAL A 919 57.81 -40.83 -29.39
N LYS A 920 57.38 -42.02 -29.85
CA LYS A 920 56.71 -43.01 -28.98
C LYS A 920 57.65 -43.57 -27.90
N SER A 921 58.94 -43.73 -28.17
CA SER A 921 59.91 -44.25 -27.18
C SER A 921 60.03 -43.38 -25.92
N ALA A 922 59.83 -42.06 -26.03
CA ALA A 922 59.83 -41.15 -24.88
C ALA A 922 58.68 -41.41 -23.88
N LEU A 923 57.58 -42.01 -24.34
CA LEU A 923 56.44 -42.40 -23.51
C LEU A 923 56.64 -43.78 -22.87
N ALA A 924 57.45 -44.65 -23.49
CA ALA A 924 57.74 -45.99 -22.99
C ALA A 924 58.70 -46.00 -21.80
N SER A 925 59.58 -44.99 -21.67
CA SER A 925 60.59 -44.92 -20.59
C SER A 925 60.03 -44.63 -19.18
N ARG A 926 58.72 -44.75 -18.97
CA ARG A 926 58.02 -44.56 -17.69
C ARG A 926 57.11 -45.75 -17.33
N ARG A 927 57.11 -46.81 -18.14
CA ARG A 927 56.55 -48.11 -17.76
C ARG A 927 57.48 -48.82 -16.79
#